data_AF-A0A6N7Q3E3-F1
#
_entry.id   AF-A0A6N7Q3E3-F1
#
_cell.length_a   1.000
_cell.length_b   1.000
_cell.length_c   1.000
_cell.angle_alpha   90.00
_cell.angle_beta   90.00
_cell.angle_gamma   90.00
#
_symmetry.space_group_name_H-M   'P 1'
#
loop_
_entity.id
_entity.type
_entity.pdbx_description
1 polymer ?
#
loop_
_entity_poly.entity_id
_entity_poly.type
_entity_poly.pdbx_seq_one_letter_code
_entity_poly.pdbx_strand_id
1 'polypeptide(L)'
;MKIPLGFSFAGVSAGIKVKRPDLALVLSELPAVAAGCFTRSKSRAACVDWNVARLPRTDARAIVANSGNANCLSGEEGVLANQRMASSVADALGVPVDAVLTCSTGVIGVPLPHGKVAAAVPGLIAKLGQDPAPAAEAILTTDTCTKLASREIFLGGDRVRIAGIAKGSGMIHPNMATMLAFLVTDAAIDVTVLDAILRGAVDETFNMVSVDRDTSTNDQVLVLANGMAENDPITRRDSPEAQTFAAAIVDLCKELARTIAGDGEGAQHLVTVTVRGAEDLTTARSLARAVTESNLSKAAFFGTDPNWGRVLAAIGARASEQHIRFDPGVTSVRMQNVLVFAQGKPQPFDADALRALLRGEEVFVDVEVGDGPGEATAWGCDLSYDYVRINADYAAVLVDPEGPVRRDPSLDHKTPELKADTLVQALRYIERFAGTRAVIKYGGAAMVRADLKDRFAEDVRLLQAVGLRPIIVHGGGPEISRTLEQMGQTSEFVDGLRVTDAGSLKIVEMVLTGQINKEVVASLARAGTKAVGLSGKDGGLIEARKMNMPPGKDLGYVGEVARVDPDVLELLLGKGYIPVISPIGLGKDGSTYNINADTVAAEVAVACGARKLIYLTDVAGILSNGLLVSEMSAEELEARMRDGTVTGGMLPKAASILRALEGGVETVHIIDGRVPHNVVAELFTSRGVGTMIRAGAPKEGEEFPMS
;
A
#
# COMPACT_ATOMS: atom_id res chain seq x y z
N MET A 1 -5.34 10.61 -19.99
CA MET A 1 -4.23 10.02 -20.77
C MET A 1 -4.20 10.65 -22.14
N LYS A 2 -3.03 10.91 -22.73
CA LYS A 2 -2.95 11.41 -24.12
C LYS A 2 -2.96 10.20 -25.06
N ILE A 3 -3.98 10.09 -25.90
CA ILE A 3 -4.19 8.93 -26.78
C ILE A 3 -3.77 9.31 -28.20
N PRO A 4 -3.05 8.43 -28.92
CA PRO A 4 -2.68 8.70 -30.30
C PRO A 4 -3.90 8.75 -31.21
N LEU A 5 -3.82 9.61 -32.23
CA LEU A 5 -4.91 9.81 -33.19
C LEU A 5 -5.26 8.50 -33.91
N GLY A 6 -6.56 8.27 -34.14
CA GLY A 6 -7.05 7.10 -34.87
C GLY A 6 -6.97 5.77 -34.13
N PHE A 7 -6.76 5.75 -32.81
CA PHE A 7 -6.87 4.54 -32.00
C PHE A 7 -8.16 4.51 -31.19
N SER A 8 -8.75 3.33 -31.03
CA SER A 8 -9.89 3.09 -30.14
C SER A 8 -9.71 1.79 -29.38
N PHE A 9 -10.33 1.72 -28.20
CA PHE A 9 -10.20 0.63 -27.24
C PHE A 9 -11.57 0.18 -26.76
N ALA A 10 -11.70 -1.10 -26.45
CA ALA A 10 -12.89 -1.64 -25.80
C ALA A 10 -12.54 -2.83 -24.91
N GLY A 11 -13.35 -3.04 -23.87
CA GLY A 11 -13.31 -4.22 -23.01
C GLY A 11 -14.72 -4.66 -22.64
N VAL A 12 -15.01 -5.95 -22.78
CA VAL A 12 -16.31 -6.55 -22.42
C VAL A 12 -16.13 -7.90 -21.73
N SER A 13 -17.21 -8.42 -21.15
CA SER A 13 -17.28 -9.80 -20.69
C SER A 13 -17.86 -10.67 -21.80
N ALA A 14 -17.05 -11.59 -22.32
CA ALA A 14 -17.44 -12.73 -23.12
C ALA A 14 -17.89 -13.92 -22.26
N GLY A 15 -17.62 -13.91 -20.95
CA GLY A 15 -18.03 -14.98 -20.04
C GLY A 15 -17.03 -16.14 -19.96
N ILE A 16 -15.75 -15.83 -20.21
CA ILE A 16 -14.60 -16.69 -19.89
C ILE A 16 -14.33 -16.62 -18.37
N LYS A 17 -14.36 -15.41 -17.81
CA LYS A 17 -14.31 -15.14 -16.37
C LYS A 17 -15.73 -14.86 -15.84
N VAL A 18 -15.96 -15.14 -14.55
CA VAL A 18 -17.31 -15.04 -13.94
C VAL A 18 -17.79 -13.61 -13.72
N LYS A 19 -16.93 -12.73 -13.21
CA LYS A 19 -17.34 -11.42 -12.66
C LYS A 19 -16.57 -10.22 -13.25
N ARG A 20 -15.64 -10.43 -14.17
CA ARG A 20 -14.78 -9.38 -14.72
C ARG A 20 -14.81 -9.40 -16.25
N PRO A 21 -14.64 -8.24 -16.92
CA PRO A 21 -14.36 -8.19 -18.35
C PRO A 21 -13.17 -9.09 -18.70
N ASP A 22 -13.23 -9.74 -19.85
CA ASP A 22 -12.30 -10.81 -20.24
C ASP A 22 -11.99 -10.85 -21.74
N LEU A 23 -12.50 -9.88 -22.51
CA LEU A 23 -12.23 -9.71 -23.92
C LEU A 23 -11.96 -8.23 -24.21
N ALA A 24 -10.78 -7.94 -24.75
CA ALA A 24 -10.30 -6.61 -25.09
C ALA A 24 -10.09 -6.47 -26.61
N LEU A 25 -10.25 -5.25 -27.11
CA LEU A 25 -9.96 -4.85 -28.48
C LEU A 25 -9.18 -3.53 -28.48
N VAL A 26 -8.08 -3.50 -29.23
CA VAL A 26 -7.37 -2.29 -29.65
C VAL A 26 -7.53 -2.18 -31.15
N LEU A 27 -8.04 -1.06 -31.65
CA LEU A 27 -8.33 -0.83 -33.06
C LEU A 27 -7.58 0.40 -33.58
N SER A 28 -6.91 0.26 -34.71
CA SER A 28 -6.44 1.37 -35.54
C SER A 28 -7.44 1.65 -36.66
N GLU A 29 -7.79 2.93 -36.83
CA GLU A 29 -8.65 3.42 -37.91
C GLU A 29 -8.02 3.18 -39.28
N LEU A 30 -6.73 3.52 -39.42
CA LEU A 30 -5.94 3.27 -40.63
C LEU A 30 -5.11 1.98 -40.51
N PRO A 31 -4.69 1.37 -41.64
CA PRO A 31 -3.65 0.35 -41.63
C PRO A 31 -2.41 0.83 -40.88
N ALA A 32 -1.96 0.04 -39.92
CA ALA A 32 -0.85 0.36 -39.04
C ALA A 32 0.37 -0.52 -39.35
N VAL A 33 1.53 0.11 -39.32
CA VAL A 33 2.81 -0.59 -39.20
C VAL A 33 2.86 -1.27 -37.84
N ALA A 34 3.21 -2.55 -37.81
CA ALA A 34 3.19 -3.36 -36.61
C ALA A 34 4.45 -4.19 -36.44
N ALA A 35 4.90 -4.30 -35.19
CA ALA A 35 6.01 -5.14 -34.78
C ALA A 35 5.67 -5.85 -33.46
N GLY A 36 6.42 -6.92 -33.13
CA GLY A 36 6.19 -7.69 -31.93
C GLY A 36 7.42 -8.39 -31.37
N CYS A 37 7.47 -8.51 -30.04
CA CYS A 37 8.41 -9.36 -29.30
C CYS A 37 7.63 -10.46 -28.57
N PHE A 38 8.17 -11.68 -28.56
CA PHE A 38 7.43 -12.88 -28.16
C PHE A 38 8.23 -13.77 -27.22
N THR A 39 7.52 -14.49 -26.35
CA THR A 39 8.11 -15.54 -25.51
C THR A 39 8.96 -16.52 -26.34
N ARG A 40 10.07 -16.97 -25.75
CA ARG A 40 10.90 -18.07 -26.28
C ARG A 40 10.53 -19.43 -25.71
N SER A 41 9.47 -19.51 -24.90
CA SER A 41 8.99 -20.77 -24.36
C SER A 41 8.77 -21.80 -25.47
N LYS A 42 9.18 -23.04 -25.20
CA LYS A 42 8.95 -24.18 -26.10
C LYS A 42 7.51 -24.68 -26.03
N SER A 43 6.79 -24.32 -24.97
CA SER A 43 5.37 -24.63 -24.77
C SER A 43 4.47 -23.47 -25.21
N ARG A 44 4.85 -22.76 -26.28
CA ARG A 44 4.16 -21.54 -26.74
C ARG A 44 2.67 -21.76 -27.05
N ALA A 45 1.86 -20.74 -26.79
CA ALA A 45 0.44 -20.74 -27.12
C ALA A 45 0.18 -20.45 -28.61
N ALA A 46 -0.99 -20.87 -29.11
CA ALA A 46 -1.36 -20.71 -30.52
C ALA A 46 -1.39 -19.24 -30.97
N CYS A 47 -1.77 -18.32 -30.08
CA CYS A 47 -1.81 -16.89 -30.37
C CYS A 47 -0.41 -16.28 -30.58
N VAL A 48 0.63 -16.87 -29.98
CA VAL A 48 2.03 -16.45 -30.19
C VAL A 48 2.49 -16.84 -31.59
N ASP A 49 2.27 -18.09 -32.00
CA ASP A 49 2.61 -18.56 -33.36
C ASP A 49 1.84 -17.80 -34.44
N TRP A 50 0.57 -17.47 -34.16
CA TRP A 50 -0.26 -16.65 -35.05
C TRP A 50 0.37 -15.29 -35.35
N ASN A 51 0.87 -14.60 -34.31
CA ASN A 51 1.46 -13.27 -34.46
C ASN A 51 2.90 -13.34 -35.00
N VAL A 52 3.69 -14.35 -34.63
CA VAL A 52 5.05 -14.57 -35.19
C VAL A 52 5.00 -14.75 -36.70
N ALA A 53 4.00 -15.47 -37.22
CA ALA A 53 3.83 -15.66 -38.66
C ALA A 53 3.39 -14.39 -39.42
N ARG A 54 2.95 -13.35 -38.70
CA ARG A 54 2.35 -12.13 -39.26
C ARG A 54 3.17 -10.86 -39.03
N LEU A 55 4.14 -10.88 -38.11
CA LEU A 55 4.88 -9.70 -37.71
C LEU A 55 6.37 -9.84 -38.06
N PRO A 56 7.02 -8.75 -38.50
CA PRO A 56 6.47 -7.39 -38.64
C PRO A 56 5.66 -7.20 -39.95
N ARG A 57 4.76 -6.20 -40.01
CA ARG A 57 3.92 -5.90 -41.19
C ARG A 57 3.52 -4.42 -41.27
N THR A 58 2.88 -4.01 -42.36
CA THR A 58 2.49 -2.60 -42.63
C THR A 58 0.98 -2.34 -42.63
N ASP A 59 0.17 -3.39 -42.54
CA ASP A 59 -1.28 -3.34 -42.75
C ASP A 59 -2.08 -3.96 -41.59
N ALA A 60 -1.52 -4.00 -40.38
CA ALA A 60 -2.23 -4.45 -39.19
C ALA A 60 -3.39 -3.48 -38.86
N ARG A 61 -4.47 -3.98 -38.27
CA ARG A 61 -5.65 -3.19 -37.93
C ARG A 61 -6.06 -3.30 -36.48
N ALA A 62 -5.98 -4.49 -35.88
CA ALA A 62 -6.49 -4.70 -34.54
C ALA A 62 -5.65 -5.69 -33.72
N ILE A 63 -5.71 -5.54 -32.40
CA ILE A 63 -5.29 -6.55 -31.42
C ILE A 63 -6.55 -6.97 -30.65
N VAL A 64 -6.91 -8.25 -30.72
CA VAL A 64 -7.92 -8.85 -29.85
C VAL A 64 -7.25 -9.70 -28.79
N ALA A 65 -7.64 -9.51 -27.52
CA ALA A 65 -7.03 -10.21 -26.41
C ALA A 65 -8.08 -10.78 -25.45
N ASN A 66 -7.96 -12.05 -25.08
CA ASN A 66 -8.79 -12.64 -24.04
C ASN A 66 -8.00 -12.90 -22.75
N SER A 67 -8.68 -12.87 -21.60
CA SER A 67 -8.11 -13.23 -20.29
C SER A 67 -8.93 -14.29 -19.56
N GLY A 68 -8.29 -15.00 -18.63
CA GLY A 68 -8.85 -16.14 -17.91
C GLY A 68 -8.58 -17.51 -18.57
N ASN A 69 -8.21 -17.54 -19.85
CA ASN A 69 -7.83 -18.74 -20.58
C ASN A 69 -6.63 -18.44 -21.49
N ALA A 70 -5.53 -19.17 -21.34
CA ALA A 70 -4.31 -18.95 -22.11
C ALA A 70 -4.35 -19.52 -23.54
N ASN A 71 -5.31 -20.38 -23.88
CA ASN A 71 -5.35 -21.12 -25.14
C ASN A 71 -3.98 -21.73 -25.49
N CYS A 72 -3.38 -22.36 -24.49
CA CYS A 72 -2.04 -22.90 -24.52
C CYS A 72 -2.09 -24.40 -24.27
N LEU A 73 -1.30 -25.17 -25.04
CA LEU A 73 -1.29 -26.64 -24.99
C LEU A 73 -2.69 -27.26 -25.17
N SER A 74 -3.52 -26.67 -26.04
CA SER A 74 -4.91 -27.10 -26.32
C SER A 74 -5.07 -27.84 -27.67
N GLY A 75 -3.98 -28.34 -28.23
CA GLY A 75 -3.99 -29.10 -29.50
C GLY A 75 -4.45 -28.30 -30.72
N GLU A 76 -4.89 -29.01 -31.76
CA GLU A 76 -5.42 -28.40 -33.00
C GLU A 76 -6.67 -27.56 -32.76
N GLU A 77 -7.48 -27.93 -31.78
CA GLU A 77 -8.66 -27.17 -31.37
C GLU A 77 -8.28 -25.76 -30.90
N GLY A 78 -7.19 -25.62 -30.13
CA GLY A 78 -6.70 -24.30 -29.71
C GLY A 78 -6.24 -23.42 -30.88
N VAL A 79 -5.62 -24.02 -31.90
CA VAL A 79 -5.23 -23.31 -33.12
C VAL A 79 -6.47 -22.82 -33.88
N LEU A 80 -7.47 -23.68 -34.06
CA LEU A 80 -8.74 -23.33 -34.70
C LEU A 80 -9.51 -22.28 -33.90
N ALA A 81 -9.52 -22.39 -32.57
CA ALA A 81 -10.17 -21.42 -31.70
C ALA A 81 -9.53 -20.02 -31.82
N ASN A 82 -8.19 -19.95 -31.91
CA ASN A 82 -7.48 -18.69 -32.16
C ASN A 82 -7.86 -18.08 -33.52
N GLN A 83 -7.88 -18.91 -34.57
CA GLN A 83 -8.30 -18.49 -35.91
C GLN A 83 -9.73 -17.94 -35.91
N ARG A 84 -10.66 -18.65 -35.25
CA ARG A 84 -12.06 -18.22 -35.13
C ARG A 84 -12.22 -16.90 -34.38
N MET A 85 -11.43 -16.68 -33.34
CA MET A 85 -11.40 -15.39 -32.63
C MET A 85 -10.95 -14.27 -33.56
N ALA A 86 -9.86 -14.46 -34.31
CA ALA A 86 -9.37 -13.48 -35.29
C ALA A 86 -10.41 -13.21 -36.39
N SER A 87 -10.98 -14.26 -37.00
CA SER A 87 -12.00 -14.16 -38.05
C SER A 87 -13.24 -13.41 -37.58
N SER A 88 -13.73 -13.70 -36.37
CA SER A 88 -14.94 -13.05 -35.84
C SER A 88 -14.77 -11.52 -35.74
N VAL A 89 -13.59 -11.08 -35.30
CA VAL A 89 -13.25 -9.64 -35.23
C VAL A 89 -13.03 -9.07 -36.63
N ALA A 90 -12.33 -9.79 -37.50
CA ALA A 90 -12.05 -9.37 -38.87
C ALA A 90 -13.33 -9.14 -39.68
N ASP A 91 -14.25 -10.10 -39.64
CA ASP A 91 -15.55 -10.05 -40.34
C ASP A 91 -16.39 -8.88 -39.83
N ALA A 92 -16.44 -8.68 -38.51
CA ALA A 92 -17.23 -7.62 -37.91
C ALA A 92 -16.65 -6.21 -38.15
N LEU A 93 -15.33 -6.10 -38.39
CA LEU A 93 -14.67 -4.85 -38.77
C LEU A 93 -14.58 -4.64 -40.29
N GLY A 94 -14.90 -5.67 -41.09
CA GLY A 94 -14.74 -5.64 -42.55
C GLY A 94 -13.27 -5.55 -43.01
N VAL A 95 -12.35 -6.21 -42.30
CA VAL A 95 -10.91 -6.21 -42.59
C VAL A 95 -10.38 -7.62 -42.90
N PRO A 96 -9.23 -7.76 -43.59
CA PRO A 96 -8.60 -9.06 -43.75
C PRO A 96 -8.25 -9.69 -42.41
N VAL A 97 -8.45 -11.00 -42.26
CA VAL A 97 -8.14 -11.73 -41.02
C VAL A 97 -6.68 -11.61 -40.59
N ASP A 98 -5.77 -11.49 -41.57
CA ASP A 98 -4.35 -11.32 -41.30
C ASP A 98 -4.01 -9.95 -40.68
N ALA A 99 -4.90 -8.97 -40.79
CA ALA A 99 -4.76 -7.67 -40.13
C ALA A 99 -5.12 -7.72 -38.63
N VAL A 100 -5.62 -8.86 -38.12
CA VAL A 100 -6.01 -9.03 -36.71
C VAL A 100 -4.96 -9.87 -35.96
N LEU A 101 -4.32 -9.23 -35.00
CA LEU A 101 -3.39 -9.86 -34.06
C LEU A 101 -4.17 -10.41 -32.86
N THR A 102 -3.71 -11.53 -32.30
CA THR A 102 -4.42 -12.24 -31.21
C THR A 102 -3.55 -12.43 -29.99
N CYS A 103 -4.13 -12.28 -28.79
CA CYS A 103 -3.46 -12.59 -27.54
C CYS A 103 -4.41 -13.34 -26.58
N SER A 104 -3.83 -14.22 -25.75
CA SER A 104 -4.58 -15.00 -24.75
C SER A 104 -3.76 -15.08 -23.48
N THR A 105 -4.40 -15.09 -22.31
CA THR A 105 -3.73 -15.24 -21.01
C THR A 105 -4.66 -15.86 -19.97
N GLY A 106 -4.13 -16.67 -19.07
CA GLY A 106 -4.89 -17.35 -18.02
C GLY A 106 -4.50 -18.81 -17.90
N VAL A 107 -5.48 -19.69 -17.68
CA VAL A 107 -5.25 -21.11 -17.43
C VAL A 107 -4.73 -21.82 -18.69
N ILE A 108 -3.69 -22.64 -18.54
CA ILE A 108 -3.11 -23.50 -19.58
C ILE A 108 -3.85 -24.84 -19.65
N GLY A 109 -3.92 -25.45 -20.84
CA GLY A 109 -4.51 -26.78 -21.03
C GLY A 109 -6.04 -26.81 -21.09
N VAL A 110 -6.67 -25.64 -21.20
CA VAL A 110 -8.14 -25.50 -21.29
C VAL A 110 -8.54 -25.00 -22.67
N PRO A 111 -9.41 -25.70 -23.42
CA PRO A 111 -9.91 -25.20 -24.70
C PRO A 111 -10.52 -23.81 -24.58
N LEU A 112 -10.18 -22.91 -25.51
CA LEU A 112 -10.75 -21.56 -25.55
C LEU A 112 -12.23 -21.64 -25.99
N PRO A 113 -13.19 -21.12 -25.21
CA PRO A 113 -14.61 -21.11 -25.60
C PRO A 113 -14.88 -20.05 -26.67
N HIS A 114 -14.34 -20.25 -27.88
CA HIS A 114 -14.35 -19.27 -28.96
C HIS A 114 -15.77 -18.88 -29.42
N GLY A 115 -16.79 -19.72 -29.18
CA GLY A 115 -18.18 -19.40 -29.46
C GLY A 115 -18.70 -18.24 -28.60
N LYS A 116 -18.31 -18.19 -27.33
CA LYS A 116 -18.59 -17.06 -26.43
C LYS A 116 -17.88 -15.79 -26.87
N VAL A 117 -16.61 -15.93 -27.30
CA VAL A 117 -15.83 -14.82 -27.84
C VAL A 117 -16.53 -14.22 -29.06
N ALA A 118 -16.89 -15.05 -30.05
CA ALA A 118 -17.58 -14.62 -31.26
C ALA A 118 -18.92 -13.91 -30.95
N ALA A 119 -19.71 -14.44 -30.01
CA ALA A 119 -20.96 -13.83 -29.59
C ALA A 119 -20.78 -12.45 -28.92
N ALA A 120 -19.64 -12.20 -28.28
CA ALA A 120 -19.34 -10.94 -27.62
C ALA A 120 -18.77 -9.86 -28.57
N VAL A 121 -18.24 -10.23 -29.74
CA VAL A 121 -17.59 -9.30 -30.69
C VAL A 121 -18.49 -8.12 -31.10
N PRO A 122 -19.78 -8.29 -31.45
CA PRO A 122 -20.63 -7.15 -31.81
C PRO A 122 -20.75 -6.12 -30.68
N GLY A 123 -20.88 -6.59 -29.43
CA GLY A 123 -20.94 -5.73 -28.24
C GLY A 123 -19.59 -5.10 -27.90
N LEU A 124 -18.48 -5.77 -28.22
CA LEU A 124 -17.13 -5.24 -28.07
C LEU A 124 -16.89 -4.06 -29.02
N ILE A 125 -17.25 -4.21 -30.30
CA ILE A 125 -17.11 -3.16 -31.33
C ILE A 125 -18.01 -1.96 -31.01
N ALA A 126 -19.25 -2.20 -30.58
CA ALA A 126 -20.17 -1.13 -30.20
C ALA A 126 -19.69 -0.26 -29.03
N LYS A 127 -18.71 -0.75 -28.25
CA LYS A 127 -18.11 -0.04 -27.11
C LYS A 127 -16.73 0.57 -27.40
N LEU A 128 -16.26 0.53 -28.65
CA LEU A 128 -15.02 1.18 -29.03
C LEU A 128 -15.08 2.68 -28.69
N GLY A 129 -14.09 3.13 -27.92
CA GLY A 129 -13.95 4.52 -27.53
C GLY A 129 -12.48 4.91 -27.36
N GLN A 130 -12.25 6.17 -27.00
CA GLN A 130 -10.90 6.72 -26.84
C GLN A 130 -10.25 6.37 -25.49
N ASP A 131 -11.02 5.83 -24.54
CA ASP A 131 -10.49 5.46 -23.22
C ASP A 131 -9.88 4.04 -23.25
N PRO A 132 -8.57 3.87 -22.96
CA PRO A 132 -7.95 2.56 -22.92
C PRO A 132 -8.25 1.75 -21.65
N ALA A 133 -8.83 2.36 -20.60
CA ALA A 133 -9.06 1.68 -19.32
C ALA A 133 -9.92 0.41 -19.43
N PRO A 134 -11.02 0.36 -20.21
CA PRO A 134 -11.80 -0.86 -20.37
C PRO A 134 -11.00 -2.02 -20.99
N ALA A 135 -10.16 -1.74 -21.99
CA ALA A 135 -9.29 -2.74 -22.60
C ALA A 135 -8.22 -3.22 -21.59
N ALA A 136 -7.62 -2.30 -20.83
CA ALA A 136 -6.65 -2.63 -19.78
C ALA A 136 -7.27 -3.50 -18.67
N GLU A 137 -8.51 -3.23 -18.26
CA GLU A 137 -9.23 -4.06 -17.27
C GLU A 137 -9.53 -5.47 -17.83
N ALA A 138 -9.93 -5.55 -19.10
CA ALA A 138 -10.33 -6.81 -19.72
C ALA A 138 -9.16 -7.79 -19.93
N ILE A 139 -7.90 -7.32 -19.99
CA ILE A 139 -6.72 -8.19 -20.11
C ILE A 139 -6.19 -8.70 -18.76
N LEU A 140 -6.67 -8.18 -17.63
CA LEU A 140 -6.16 -8.55 -16.30
C LEU A 140 -6.52 -10.00 -15.91
N THR A 141 -5.65 -10.60 -15.10
CA THR A 141 -5.84 -11.92 -14.47
C THR A 141 -5.76 -11.82 -12.96
N THR A 142 -4.60 -12.15 -12.39
CA THR A 142 -4.25 -12.04 -10.97
C THR A 142 -3.74 -10.65 -10.59
N ASP A 143 -3.62 -9.74 -11.56
CA ASP A 143 -3.26 -8.34 -11.39
C ASP A 143 -4.18 -7.64 -10.36
N THR A 144 -3.61 -6.74 -9.55
CA THR A 144 -4.40 -5.94 -8.60
C THR A 144 -4.81 -4.58 -9.16
N CYS A 145 -4.08 -4.09 -10.17
CA CYS A 145 -4.34 -2.80 -10.81
C CYS A 145 -4.18 -2.85 -12.34
N THR A 146 -4.83 -1.89 -13.01
CA THR A 146 -4.64 -1.63 -14.45
C THR A 146 -3.32 -0.90 -14.69
N LYS A 147 -2.59 -1.27 -15.74
CA LYS A 147 -1.28 -0.70 -16.08
C LYS A 147 -1.37 0.04 -17.40
N LEU A 148 -1.33 1.36 -17.36
CA LEU A 148 -1.43 2.22 -18.54
C LEU A 148 -0.39 3.34 -18.48
N ALA A 149 0.22 3.69 -19.61
CA ALA A 149 1.16 4.81 -19.73
C ALA A 149 0.99 5.55 -21.06
N SER A 150 1.37 6.83 -21.11
CA SER A 150 1.37 7.62 -22.36
C SER A 150 2.51 8.63 -22.42
N ARG A 151 2.95 8.97 -23.63
CA ARG A 151 3.94 10.01 -23.93
C ARG A 151 3.45 10.91 -25.06
N GLU A 152 3.94 12.14 -25.06
CA GLU A 152 3.80 13.08 -26.17
C GLU A 152 5.19 13.66 -26.45
N ILE A 153 5.60 13.60 -27.70
CA ILE A 153 6.89 14.07 -28.19
C ILE A 153 6.70 14.92 -29.45
N PHE A 154 7.75 15.62 -29.84
CA PHE A 154 7.79 16.38 -31.09
C PHE A 154 8.84 15.76 -32.02
N LEU A 155 8.44 15.44 -33.25
CA LEU A 155 9.34 14.95 -34.30
C LEU A 155 9.26 15.94 -35.46
N GLY A 156 10.36 16.62 -35.77
CA GLY A 156 10.36 17.65 -36.83
C GLY A 156 9.44 18.86 -36.59
N GLY A 157 8.89 19.02 -35.38
CA GLY A 157 7.88 20.02 -35.04
C GLY A 157 6.45 19.48 -34.97
N ASP A 158 6.22 18.28 -35.50
CA ASP A 158 4.93 17.60 -35.45
C ASP A 158 4.75 16.85 -34.14
N ARG A 159 3.53 16.90 -33.61
CA ARG A 159 3.20 16.34 -32.31
C ARG A 159 2.79 14.88 -32.46
N VAL A 160 3.59 13.99 -31.88
CA VAL A 160 3.40 12.54 -31.88
C VAL A 160 3.03 12.06 -30.47
N ARG A 161 2.13 11.10 -30.38
CA ARG A 161 1.65 10.50 -29.14
C ARG A 161 1.89 9.01 -29.14
N ILE A 162 2.21 8.49 -27.96
CA ILE A 162 2.43 7.08 -27.71
C ILE A 162 1.59 6.70 -26.49
N ALA A 163 0.88 5.59 -26.54
CA ALA A 163 0.20 5.03 -25.37
C ALA A 163 0.44 3.52 -25.29
N GLY A 164 0.34 2.97 -24.08
CA GLY A 164 0.48 1.55 -23.86
C GLY A 164 -0.39 1.06 -22.72
N ILE A 165 -0.90 -0.17 -22.87
CA ILE A 165 -1.53 -0.94 -21.80
C ILE A 165 -0.75 -2.23 -21.59
N ALA A 166 -0.65 -2.68 -20.34
CA ALA A 166 0.01 -3.94 -20.01
C ALA A 166 -0.71 -4.71 -18.90
N LYS A 167 -0.40 -6.00 -18.80
CA LYS A 167 -0.82 -6.89 -17.71
C LYS A 167 0.27 -7.88 -17.38
N GLY A 168 0.25 -8.41 -16.17
CA GLY A 168 1.21 -9.34 -15.62
C GLY A 168 1.45 -9.04 -14.15
N SER A 169 1.42 -10.09 -13.33
CA SER A 169 1.65 -10.04 -11.88
C SER A 169 2.24 -11.35 -11.36
N GLY A 170 1.89 -12.49 -11.96
CA GLY A 170 2.51 -13.80 -11.71
C GLY A 170 2.81 -14.52 -13.02
N MET A 171 3.69 -15.52 -12.91
CA MET A 171 4.46 -16.08 -14.01
C MET A 171 5.05 -14.93 -14.81
N ILE A 172 6.03 -14.20 -14.25
CA ILE A 172 6.69 -13.02 -14.84
C ILE A 172 8.20 -13.20 -14.76
N HIS A 173 8.81 -13.70 -15.82
CA HIS A 173 10.25 -13.70 -16.01
C HIS A 173 10.61 -13.55 -17.49
N PRO A 174 10.46 -12.34 -18.05
CA PRO A 174 10.57 -12.11 -19.47
C PRO A 174 11.95 -12.53 -19.99
N ASN A 175 11.92 -13.50 -20.90
CA ASN A 175 13.07 -13.84 -21.71
C ASN A 175 12.68 -13.77 -23.18
N MET A 176 12.25 -12.55 -23.55
CA MET A 176 11.54 -12.07 -24.76
C MET A 176 10.01 -11.95 -24.66
N ALA A 177 9.42 -12.27 -23.51
CA ALA A 177 8.39 -11.48 -22.78
C ALA A 177 7.88 -12.35 -21.62
N THR A 178 7.30 -11.75 -20.57
CA THR A 178 6.45 -12.41 -19.56
C THR A 178 5.38 -11.48 -19.05
N MET A 179 4.29 -11.37 -19.83
CA MET A 179 3.25 -10.33 -19.76
C MET A 179 2.53 -10.21 -21.13
N LEU A 180 1.40 -9.49 -21.18
CA LEU A 180 0.90 -8.88 -22.43
C LEU A 180 1.06 -7.36 -22.35
N ALA A 181 1.60 -6.74 -23.39
CA ALA A 181 1.69 -5.28 -23.51
C ALA A 181 1.39 -4.84 -24.94
N PHE A 182 0.47 -3.89 -25.07
CA PHE A 182 0.02 -3.35 -26.36
C PHE A 182 0.32 -1.86 -26.39
N LEU A 183 1.20 -1.49 -27.32
CA LEU A 183 1.63 -0.13 -27.56
C LEU A 183 0.97 0.40 -28.83
N VAL A 184 0.60 1.67 -28.82
CA VAL A 184 0.01 2.35 -29.98
C VAL A 184 0.66 3.72 -30.15
N THR A 185 0.81 4.16 -31.39
CA THR A 185 1.36 5.48 -31.74
C THR A 185 0.77 6.00 -33.04
N ASP A 186 0.60 7.31 -33.13
CA ASP A 186 0.19 7.99 -34.36
C ASP A 186 1.39 8.38 -35.25
N ALA A 187 2.61 8.03 -34.84
CA ALA A 187 3.83 8.28 -35.63
C ALA A 187 3.80 7.60 -37.01
N ALA A 188 4.26 8.31 -38.03
CA ALA A 188 4.65 7.73 -39.32
C ALA A 188 6.09 7.19 -39.20
N ILE A 189 6.26 5.87 -39.35
CA ILE A 189 7.53 5.17 -39.12
C ILE A 189 7.65 3.94 -40.02
N ASP A 190 8.84 3.68 -40.53
CA ASP A 190 9.15 2.46 -41.29
C ASP A 190 9.12 1.22 -40.40
N VAL A 191 8.64 0.11 -40.96
CA VAL A 191 8.48 -1.17 -40.27
C VAL A 191 9.78 -1.73 -39.68
N THR A 192 10.90 -1.56 -40.39
CA THR A 192 12.20 -2.06 -39.94
C THR A 192 12.80 -1.19 -38.84
N VAL A 193 12.43 0.09 -38.79
CA VAL A 193 12.82 1.01 -37.72
C VAL A 193 11.98 0.73 -36.48
N LEU A 194 10.66 0.60 -36.62
CA LEU A 194 9.76 0.29 -35.51
C LEU A 194 10.12 -1.05 -34.83
N ASP A 195 10.37 -2.11 -35.61
CA ASP A 195 10.73 -3.42 -35.07
C ASP A 195 12.04 -3.37 -34.25
N ALA A 196 13.05 -2.64 -34.72
CA ALA A 196 14.30 -2.53 -33.97
C ALA A 196 14.18 -1.67 -32.71
N ILE A 197 13.42 -0.57 -32.77
CA ILE A 197 13.16 0.26 -31.59
C ILE A 197 12.41 -0.55 -30.54
N LEU A 198 11.40 -1.32 -30.95
CA LEU A 198 10.67 -2.19 -30.03
C LEU A 198 11.59 -3.21 -29.37
N ARG A 199 12.42 -3.92 -30.14
CA ARG A 199 13.37 -4.92 -29.60
C ARG A 199 14.32 -4.33 -28.57
N GLY A 200 14.94 -3.19 -28.90
CA GLY A 200 15.83 -2.48 -27.98
C GLY A 200 15.12 -2.07 -26.69
N ALA A 201 13.90 -1.52 -26.81
CA ALA A 201 13.11 -1.13 -25.66
C ALA A 201 12.73 -2.33 -24.77
N VAL A 202 12.31 -3.44 -25.36
CA VAL A 202 11.97 -4.67 -24.62
C VAL A 202 13.18 -5.23 -23.87
N ASP A 203 14.36 -5.21 -24.49
CA ASP A 203 15.62 -5.66 -23.89
C ASP A 203 16.06 -4.80 -22.70
N GLU A 204 15.79 -3.49 -22.74
CA GLU A 204 16.12 -2.55 -21.65
C GLU A 204 15.07 -2.51 -20.54
N THR A 205 13.85 -2.97 -20.81
CA THR A 205 12.70 -2.79 -19.89
C THR A 205 12.11 -4.11 -19.44
N PHE A 206 11.19 -4.70 -20.21
CA PHE A 206 10.47 -5.90 -19.81
C PHE A 206 11.41 -7.09 -19.55
N ASN A 207 12.47 -7.29 -20.36
CA ASN A 207 13.48 -8.34 -20.13
C ASN A 207 14.33 -8.15 -18.87
N MET A 208 14.18 -7.00 -18.20
CA MET A 208 14.82 -6.68 -16.93
C MET A 208 13.89 -6.84 -15.73
N VAL A 209 12.64 -7.29 -15.94
CA VAL A 209 11.67 -7.58 -14.88
C VAL A 209 11.75 -9.05 -14.45
N SER A 210 11.56 -9.35 -13.16
CA SER A 210 11.32 -10.71 -12.69
C SER A 210 10.50 -10.71 -11.40
N VAL A 211 9.36 -11.39 -11.40
CA VAL A 211 8.58 -11.68 -10.19
C VAL A 211 9.00 -13.03 -9.61
N ASP A 212 8.89 -14.11 -10.39
CA ASP A 212 8.96 -15.48 -9.89
C ASP A 212 9.88 -16.43 -10.65
N ARG A 213 10.58 -15.92 -11.68
CA ARG A 213 11.49 -16.69 -12.56
C ARG A 213 10.79 -17.64 -13.54
N ASP A 214 9.46 -17.60 -13.61
CA ASP A 214 8.70 -18.46 -14.53
C ASP A 214 8.34 -17.70 -15.81
N THR A 215 9.02 -18.02 -16.91
CA THR A 215 8.71 -17.46 -18.24
C THR A 215 7.43 -18.08 -18.79
N SER A 216 6.41 -17.28 -19.10
CA SER A 216 5.12 -17.78 -19.58
C SER A 216 5.16 -18.27 -21.04
N THR A 217 4.11 -18.98 -21.39
CA THR A 217 3.86 -19.55 -22.71
C THR A 217 3.21 -18.58 -23.69
N ASN A 218 2.81 -17.39 -23.22
CA ASN A 218 1.84 -16.53 -23.90
C ASN A 218 2.35 -15.11 -24.17
N ASP A 219 3.62 -14.86 -23.90
CA ASP A 219 4.06 -13.49 -23.69
C ASP A 219 4.33 -12.74 -24.96
N GLN A 220 3.80 -11.52 -25.03
CA GLN A 220 3.80 -10.72 -26.24
C GLN A 220 3.81 -9.23 -25.93
N VAL A 221 4.76 -8.51 -26.53
CA VAL A 221 4.74 -7.04 -26.63
C VAL A 221 4.43 -6.71 -28.08
N LEU A 222 3.32 -6.04 -28.34
CA LEU A 222 2.90 -5.65 -29.68
C LEU A 222 2.87 -4.13 -29.79
N VAL A 223 3.27 -3.57 -30.93
CA VAL A 223 3.15 -2.13 -31.22
C VAL A 223 2.42 -1.91 -32.55
N LEU A 224 1.52 -0.93 -32.59
CA LEU A 224 0.84 -0.44 -33.79
C LEU A 224 1.16 1.04 -34.03
N ALA A 225 1.57 1.41 -35.24
CA ALA A 225 1.87 2.78 -35.65
C ALA A 225 1.08 3.15 -36.91
N ASN A 226 0.13 4.09 -36.82
CA ASN A 226 -0.84 4.35 -37.90
C ASN A 226 -0.55 5.59 -38.77
N GLY A 227 0.48 6.37 -38.45
CA GLY A 227 0.90 7.53 -39.25
C GLY A 227 0.02 8.76 -39.20
N MET A 228 -0.99 8.83 -38.31
CA MET A 228 -1.94 9.96 -38.26
C MET A 228 -1.39 11.24 -37.61
N ALA A 229 -0.17 11.23 -37.08
CA ALA A 229 0.51 12.43 -36.59
C ALA A 229 1.06 13.32 -37.71
N GLU A 230 1.04 12.84 -38.96
CA GLU A 230 1.49 13.55 -40.16
C GLU A 230 2.99 13.96 -40.16
N ASN A 231 3.77 13.47 -39.19
CA ASN A 231 5.22 13.68 -39.17
C ASN A 231 5.90 13.07 -40.41
N ASP A 232 7.05 13.63 -40.79
CA ASP A 232 7.90 13.00 -41.81
C ASP A 232 8.24 11.56 -41.40
N PRO A 233 8.04 10.56 -42.30
CA PRO A 233 8.24 9.16 -41.94
C PRO A 233 9.65 8.88 -41.43
N ILE A 234 9.75 8.29 -40.25
CA ILE A 234 11.03 7.87 -39.68
C ILE A 234 11.52 6.63 -40.45
N THR A 235 12.45 6.83 -41.38
CA THR A 235 12.96 5.80 -42.29
C THR A 235 14.35 5.29 -41.92
N ARG A 236 15.06 5.99 -41.03
CA ARG A 236 16.44 5.69 -40.65
C ARG A 236 16.58 5.56 -39.14
N ARG A 237 17.21 4.48 -38.68
CA ARG A 237 17.41 4.19 -37.25
C ARG A 237 18.33 5.18 -36.54
N ASP A 238 19.25 5.79 -37.27
CA ASP A 238 20.24 6.71 -36.75
C ASP A 238 19.78 8.18 -36.79
N SER A 239 18.55 8.47 -37.24
CA SER A 239 18.03 9.83 -37.30
C SER A 239 17.72 10.38 -35.89
N PRO A 240 17.80 11.71 -35.67
CA PRO A 240 17.41 12.33 -34.41
C PRO A 240 15.97 12.02 -33.99
N GLU A 241 15.06 11.92 -34.97
CA GLU A 241 13.65 11.58 -34.75
C GLU A 241 13.51 10.13 -34.27
N ALA A 242 14.26 9.19 -34.88
CA ALA A 242 14.29 7.80 -34.45
C ALA A 242 14.81 7.66 -33.01
N GLN A 243 15.85 8.40 -32.65
CA GLN A 243 16.41 8.41 -31.28
C GLN A 243 15.40 8.98 -30.28
N THR A 244 14.73 10.07 -30.64
CA THR A 244 13.70 10.71 -29.79
C THR A 244 12.51 9.77 -29.59
N PHE A 245 12.04 9.13 -30.67
CA PHE A 245 10.96 8.14 -30.61
C PHE A 245 11.36 6.91 -29.79
N ALA A 246 12.58 6.39 -29.98
CA ALA A 246 13.09 5.25 -29.23
C ALA A 246 13.17 5.54 -27.73
N ALA A 247 13.69 6.70 -27.34
CA ALA A 247 13.76 7.12 -25.93
C ALA A 247 12.36 7.19 -25.30
N ALA A 248 11.36 7.68 -26.04
CA ALA A 248 9.98 7.75 -25.55
C ALA A 248 9.34 6.35 -25.39
N ILE A 249 9.63 5.42 -26.30
CA ILE A 249 9.18 4.02 -26.19
C ILE A 249 9.85 3.34 -24.99
N VAL A 250 11.17 3.52 -24.80
CA VAL A 250 11.90 2.97 -23.64
C VAL A 250 11.32 3.51 -22.33
N ASP A 251 11.10 4.82 -22.23
CA ASP A 251 10.58 5.44 -21.01
C ASP A 251 9.16 4.96 -20.68
N LEU A 252 8.29 4.84 -21.69
CA LEU A 252 6.95 4.28 -21.53
C LEU A 252 6.99 2.82 -21.10
N CYS A 253 7.81 1.98 -21.74
CA CYS A 253 7.96 0.57 -21.38
C CYS A 253 8.56 0.40 -19.98
N LYS A 254 9.46 1.28 -19.55
CA LYS A 254 10.06 1.28 -18.21
C LYS A 254 9.01 1.54 -17.13
N GLU A 255 8.11 2.49 -17.35
CA GLU A 255 6.99 2.76 -16.43
C GLU A 255 6.08 1.53 -16.30
N LEU A 256 5.70 0.91 -17.42
CA LEU A 256 4.89 -0.31 -17.42
C LEU A 256 5.61 -1.49 -16.75
N ALA A 257 6.90 -1.69 -17.05
CA ALA A 257 7.74 -2.74 -16.47
C ALA A 257 7.85 -2.62 -14.94
N ARG A 258 8.08 -1.40 -14.43
CA ARG A 258 8.09 -1.12 -12.99
C ARG A 258 6.73 -1.38 -12.35
N THR A 259 5.65 -0.99 -13.02
CA THR A 259 4.28 -1.24 -12.54
C THR A 259 3.97 -2.74 -12.49
N ILE A 260 4.44 -3.53 -13.47
CA ILE A 260 4.33 -5.00 -13.44
C ILE A 260 5.10 -5.60 -12.25
N ALA A 261 6.33 -5.15 -12.03
CA ALA A 261 7.15 -5.63 -10.93
C ALA A 261 6.52 -5.30 -9.57
N GLY A 262 6.04 -4.07 -9.38
CA GLY A 262 5.39 -3.62 -8.14
C GLY A 262 4.01 -4.25 -7.90
N ASP A 263 3.30 -4.63 -8.97
CA ASP A 263 2.04 -5.39 -8.90
C ASP A 263 2.26 -6.91 -8.90
N GLY A 264 3.47 -7.38 -8.52
CA GLY A 264 3.76 -8.80 -8.40
C GLY A 264 2.79 -9.49 -7.42
N GLU A 265 2.46 -10.75 -7.67
CA GLU A 265 1.49 -11.48 -6.83
C GLU A 265 1.92 -11.51 -5.36
N GLY A 266 1.14 -10.86 -4.50
CA GLY A 266 1.43 -10.76 -3.07
C GLY A 266 2.63 -9.86 -2.73
N ALA A 267 3.18 -9.11 -3.69
CA ALA A 267 4.27 -8.18 -3.45
C ALA A 267 3.86 -7.05 -2.49
N GLN A 268 4.77 -6.65 -1.61
CA GLN A 268 4.65 -5.47 -0.76
C GLN A 268 5.62 -4.36 -1.17
N HIS A 269 6.73 -4.75 -1.82
CA HIS A 269 7.80 -3.84 -2.21
C HIS A 269 8.22 -4.08 -3.65
N LEU A 270 8.24 -3.02 -4.46
CA LEU A 270 9.01 -2.99 -5.70
C LEU A 270 10.50 -3.03 -5.35
N VAL A 271 11.27 -3.86 -6.03
CA VAL A 271 12.72 -3.97 -5.83
C VAL A 271 13.42 -3.50 -7.10
N THR A 272 14.22 -2.44 -6.97
CA THR A 272 15.03 -1.87 -8.07
C THR A 272 16.50 -2.11 -7.78
N VAL A 273 17.14 -2.91 -8.63
CA VAL A 273 18.57 -3.25 -8.50
C VAL A 273 19.33 -2.64 -9.65
N THR A 274 20.32 -1.79 -9.36
CA THR A 274 21.22 -1.25 -10.37
C THR A 274 22.63 -1.78 -10.16
N VAL A 275 23.23 -2.33 -11.22
CA VAL A 275 24.62 -2.77 -11.25
C VAL A 275 25.43 -1.84 -12.15
N ARG A 276 26.57 -1.37 -11.67
CA ARG A 276 27.52 -0.48 -12.37
C ARG A 276 28.93 -1.05 -12.33
N GLY A 277 29.78 -0.61 -13.26
CA GLY A 277 31.19 -1.00 -13.26
C GLY A 277 31.44 -2.40 -13.83
N ALA A 278 30.44 -3.00 -14.47
CA ALA A 278 30.59 -4.30 -15.11
C ALA A 278 31.38 -4.18 -16.43
N GLU A 279 31.94 -5.28 -16.91
CA GLU A 279 32.73 -5.31 -18.16
C GLU A 279 31.93 -4.78 -19.36
N ASP A 280 30.67 -5.18 -19.45
CA ASP A 280 29.75 -4.74 -20.50
C ASP A 280 28.29 -4.74 -20.02
N LEU A 281 27.39 -4.26 -20.88
CA LEU A 281 25.95 -4.20 -20.62
C LEU A 281 25.35 -5.59 -20.36
N THR A 282 25.80 -6.61 -21.07
CA THR A 282 25.31 -7.99 -20.93
C THR A 282 25.57 -8.51 -19.52
N THR A 283 26.79 -8.29 -19.04
CA THR A 283 27.24 -8.63 -17.69
C THR A 283 26.46 -7.85 -16.64
N ALA A 284 26.32 -6.53 -16.81
CA ALA A 284 25.55 -5.70 -15.88
C ALA A 284 24.10 -6.20 -15.75
N ARG A 285 23.44 -6.49 -16.88
CA ARG A 285 22.07 -7.02 -16.91
C ARG A 285 21.96 -8.35 -16.17
N SER A 286 22.91 -9.26 -16.41
CA SER A 286 22.90 -10.58 -15.77
C SER A 286 23.06 -10.49 -14.26
N LEU A 287 24.00 -9.68 -13.78
CA LEU A 287 24.24 -9.49 -12.35
C LEU A 287 23.09 -8.75 -11.66
N ALA A 288 22.48 -7.74 -12.29
CA ALA A 288 21.33 -7.05 -11.74
C ALA A 288 20.13 -7.99 -11.57
N ARG A 289 19.85 -8.81 -12.60
CA ARG A 289 18.79 -9.81 -12.54
C ARG A 289 19.07 -10.91 -11.51
N ALA A 290 20.32 -11.28 -11.28
CA ALA A 290 20.66 -12.27 -10.26
C ALA A 290 20.09 -11.92 -8.87
N VAL A 291 20.10 -10.64 -8.52
CA VAL A 291 19.56 -10.16 -7.24
C VAL A 291 18.03 -10.21 -7.24
N THR A 292 17.36 -9.73 -8.29
CA THR A 292 15.88 -9.75 -8.38
C THR A 292 15.30 -11.16 -8.53
N GLU A 293 16.10 -12.12 -9.01
CA GLU A 293 15.74 -13.54 -9.11
C GLU A 293 16.01 -14.34 -7.82
N SER A 294 16.81 -13.82 -6.89
CA SER A 294 17.21 -14.57 -5.70
C SER A 294 16.08 -14.66 -4.68
N ASN A 295 15.53 -15.85 -4.45
CA ASN A 295 14.51 -16.08 -3.42
C ASN A 295 14.96 -15.60 -2.03
N LEU A 296 16.24 -15.77 -1.69
CA LEU A 296 16.78 -15.29 -0.43
C LEU A 296 16.79 -13.76 -0.35
N SER A 297 17.20 -13.08 -1.43
CA SER A 297 17.17 -11.61 -1.49
C SER A 297 15.73 -11.10 -1.41
N LYS A 298 14.82 -11.66 -2.22
CA LYS A 298 13.39 -11.33 -2.22
C LYS A 298 12.75 -11.51 -0.84
N ALA A 299 13.05 -12.62 -0.14
CA ALA A 299 12.56 -12.86 1.21
C ALA A 299 13.16 -11.90 2.26
N ALA A 300 14.41 -11.46 2.07
CA ALA A 300 15.01 -10.44 2.94
C ALA A 300 14.34 -9.08 2.76
N PHE A 301 14.03 -8.70 1.52
CA PHE A 301 13.29 -7.46 1.23
C PHE A 301 11.87 -7.49 1.84
N PHE A 302 11.14 -8.60 1.73
CA PHE A 302 9.85 -8.79 2.43
C PHE A 302 9.98 -8.61 3.95
N GLY A 303 11.05 -9.18 4.54
CA GLY A 303 11.34 -9.05 5.98
C GLY A 303 11.89 -7.69 6.40
N THR A 304 12.08 -6.75 5.47
CA THR A 304 12.78 -5.46 5.64
C THR A 304 14.19 -5.62 6.22
N ASP A 305 14.84 -6.76 5.95
CA ASP A 305 16.17 -7.10 6.44
C ASP A 305 17.24 -6.51 5.48
N PRO A 306 18.15 -5.62 5.96
CA PRO A 306 19.22 -5.04 5.15
C PRO A 306 20.35 -6.05 4.83
N ASN A 307 19.97 -7.19 4.25
CA ASN A 307 20.82 -8.34 4.06
C ASN A 307 21.67 -8.24 2.78
N TRP A 308 22.63 -7.33 2.79
CA TRP A 308 23.59 -7.15 1.69
C TRP A 308 24.41 -8.41 1.39
N GLY A 309 24.56 -9.30 2.37
CA GLY A 309 25.19 -10.60 2.18
C GLY A 309 24.44 -11.47 1.16
N ARG A 310 23.10 -11.51 1.21
CA ARG A 310 22.27 -12.23 0.23
C ARG A 310 22.34 -11.62 -1.17
N VAL A 311 22.48 -10.29 -1.26
CA VAL A 311 22.70 -9.59 -2.54
C VAL A 311 24.03 -10.03 -3.17
N LEU A 312 25.14 -9.97 -2.43
CA LEU A 312 26.44 -10.38 -2.93
C LEU A 312 26.51 -11.88 -3.23
N ALA A 313 25.87 -12.71 -2.41
CA ALA A 313 25.78 -14.15 -2.66
C ALA A 313 25.07 -14.46 -3.99
N ALA A 314 23.98 -13.75 -4.30
CA ALA A 314 23.27 -13.90 -5.57
C ALA A 314 24.13 -13.51 -6.78
N ILE A 315 24.83 -12.36 -6.67
CA ILE A 315 25.76 -11.89 -7.71
C ILE A 315 26.92 -12.88 -7.89
N GLY A 316 27.54 -13.34 -6.80
CA GLY A 316 28.63 -14.30 -6.83
C GLY A 316 28.23 -15.64 -7.45
N ALA A 317 27.03 -16.15 -7.13
CA ALA A 317 26.49 -17.36 -7.74
C ALA A 317 26.31 -17.19 -9.25
N ARG A 318 25.67 -16.11 -9.71
CA ARG A 318 25.50 -15.83 -11.14
C ARG A 318 26.83 -15.67 -11.86
N ALA A 319 27.78 -14.98 -11.22
CA ALA A 319 29.10 -14.79 -11.79
C ALA A 319 29.83 -16.12 -11.99
N SER A 320 29.72 -17.03 -11.01
CA SER A 320 30.26 -18.39 -11.13
C SER A 320 29.57 -19.20 -12.24
N GLU A 321 28.25 -19.13 -12.37
CA GLU A 321 27.49 -19.88 -13.39
C GLU A 321 27.84 -19.43 -14.82
N GLN A 322 28.05 -18.13 -15.01
CA GLN A 322 28.29 -17.53 -16.33
C GLN A 322 29.75 -17.22 -16.62
N HIS A 323 30.67 -17.64 -15.74
CA HIS A 323 32.11 -17.38 -15.85
C HIS A 323 32.44 -15.88 -15.96
N ILE A 324 31.66 -15.04 -15.30
CA ILE A 324 31.88 -13.59 -15.21
C ILE A 324 32.96 -13.34 -14.16
N ARG A 325 33.93 -12.48 -14.48
CA ARG A 325 34.91 -12.02 -13.50
C ARG A 325 34.22 -11.16 -12.45
N PHE A 326 34.29 -11.57 -11.19
CA PHE A 326 33.71 -10.84 -10.08
C PHE A 326 34.66 -10.91 -8.87
N ASP A 327 34.95 -9.75 -8.28
CA ASP A 327 35.81 -9.63 -7.09
C ASP A 327 35.08 -8.83 -6.00
N PRO A 328 34.63 -9.49 -4.92
CA PRO A 328 34.05 -8.81 -3.76
C PRO A 328 34.97 -7.77 -3.13
N GLY A 329 36.28 -7.87 -3.29
CA GLY A 329 37.27 -6.93 -2.73
C GLY A 329 37.13 -5.51 -3.28
N VAL A 330 36.70 -5.36 -4.53
CA VAL A 330 36.48 -4.06 -5.20
C VAL A 330 35.00 -3.70 -5.34
N THR A 331 34.10 -4.56 -4.87
CA THR A 331 32.66 -4.36 -4.97
C THR A 331 32.13 -3.44 -3.87
N SER A 332 31.17 -2.58 -4.18
CA SER A 332 30.41 -1.80 -3.21
C SER A 332 28.91 -2.09 -3.30
N VAL A 333 28.20 -2.08 -2.17
CA VAL A 333 26.73 -2.25 -2.10
C VAL A 333 26.15 -1.11 -1.29
N ARG A 334 25.12 -0.46 -1.86
CA ARG A 334 24.25 0.48 -1.17
C ARG A 334 22.81 -0.02 -1.17
N MET A 335 22.13 0.15 -0.05
CA MET A 335 20.70 -0.09 0.08
C MET A 335 20.03 1.19 0.55
N GLN A 336 19.01 1.68 -0.16
CA GLN A 336 18.39 2.99 0.11
C GLN A 336 19.45 4.11 0.26
N ASN A 337 20.43 4.14 -0.64
CA ASN A 337 21.60 5.05 -0.61
C ASN A 337 22.56 4.92 0.59
N VAL A 338 22.34 3.97 1.51
CA VAL A 338 23.24 3.69 2.64
C VAL A 338 24.32 2.69 2.22
N LEU A 339 25.59 3.04 2.38
CA LEU A 339 26.72 2.15 2.09
C LEU A 339 26.82 1.06 3.16
N VAL A 340 26.65 -0.20 2.76
CA VAL A 340 26.60 -1.34 3.68
C VAL A 340 27.78 -2.30 3.49
N PHE A 341 28.39 -2.31 2.30
CA PHE A 341 29.57 -3.11 1.99
C PHE A 341 30.48 -2.37 1.01
N ALA A 342 31.79 -2.42 1.25
CA ALA A 342 32.82 -1.89 0.35
C ALA A 342 34.19 -2.44 0.74
N GLN A 343 35.16 -2.42 -0.19
CA GLN A 343 36.56 -2.77 0.10
C GLN A 343 36.72 -4.17 0.72
N GLY A 344 35.91 -5.13 0.25
CA GLY A 344 35.93 -6.52 0.73
C GLY A 344 35.41 -6.74 2.16
N LYS A 345 34.76 -5.75 2.79
CA LYS A 345 34.26 -5.85 4.17
C LYS A 345 32.95 -5.08 4.42
N PRO A 346 32.18 -5.47 5.44
CA PRO A 346 31.02 -4.71 5.90
C PRO A 346 31.42 -3.28 6.29
N GLN A 347 30.55 -2.31 6.02
CA GLN A 347 30.71 -0.93 6.47
C GLN A 347 29.83 -0.66 7.69
N PRO A 348 30.21 0.26 8.59
CA PRO A 348 29.35 0.66 9.69
C PRO A 348 28.14 1.45 9.18
N PHE A 349 26.93 1.04 9.56
CA PHE A 349 25.68 1.73 9.29
C PHE A 349 24.68 1.51 10.43
N ASP A 350 23.66 2.37 10.53
CA ASP A 350 22.54 2.19 11.44
C ASP A 350 21.54 1.19 10.84
N ALA A 351 21.52 -0.02 11.41
CA ALA A 351 20.68 -1.11 10.91
C ALA A 351 19.19 -0.85 11.10
N ASP A 352 18.79 -0.20 12.20
CA ASP A 352 17.38 0.08 12.49
C ASP A 352 16.85 1.21 11.60
N ALA A 353 17.67 2.24 11.34
CA ALA A 353 17.34 3.29 10.39
C ALA A 353 17.21 2.73 8.96
N LEU A 354 18.15 1.89 8.51
CA LEU A 354 18.06 1.28 7.18
C LEU A 354 16.85 0.34 7.07
N ARG A 355 16.57 -0.46 8.11
CA ARG A 355 15.36 -1.29 8.17
C ARG A 355 14.07 -0.47 8.05
N ALA A 356 14.03 0.72 8.67
CA ALA A 356 12.90 1.62 8.52
C ALA A 356 12.74 2.14 7.07
N LEU A 357 13.86 2.46 6.40
CA LEU A 357 13.85 2.86 4.99
C LEU A 357 13.40 1.72 4.06
N LEU A 358 13.75 0.47 4.37
CA LEU A 358 13.34 -0.70 3.59
C LEU A 358 11.84 -1.02 3.68
N ARG A 359 11.09 -0.39 4.59
CA ARG A 359 9.61 -0.50 4.64
C ARG A 359 8.92 0.30 3.55
N GLY A 360 9.62 1.15 2.82
CA GLY A 360 9.04 1.95 1.73
C GLY A 360 8.48 1.06 0.61
N GLU A 361 7.58 1.62 -0.20
CA GLU A 361 6.97 0.90 -1.34
C GLU A 361 8.00 0.42 -2.37
N GLU A 362 9.18 1.06 -2.42
CA GLU A 362 10.28 0.67 -3.29
C GLU A 362 11.61 0.54 -2.51
N VAL A 363 12.30 -0.57 -2.76
CA VAL A 363 13.62 -0.90 -2.23
C VAL A 363 14.66 -0.69 -3.33
N PHE A 364 15.57 0.25 -3.12
CA PHE A 364 16.70 0.51 -4.02
C PHE A 364 17.96 -0.23 -3.55
N VAL A 365 18.60 -0.97 -4.46
CA VAL A 365 19.88 -1.65 -4.26
C VAL A 365 20.83 -1.25 -5.37
N ASP A 366 21.93 -0.57 -5.03
CA ASP A 366 22.97 -0.19 -5.97
C ASP A 366 24.23 -1.02 -5.69
N VAL A 367 24.77 -1.66 -6.73
CA VAL A 367 25.98 -2.46 -6.66
C VAL A 367 27.00 -1.98 -7.68
N GLU A 368 28.18 -1.60 -7.23
CA GLU A 368 29.31 -1.31 -8.10
C GLU A 368 30.26 -2.50 -8.06
N VAL A 369 30.49 -3.16 -9.19
CA VAL A 369 31.30 -4.40 -9.27
C VAL A 369 32.72 -4.19 -9.82
N GLY A 370 33.03 -2.97 -10.27
CA GLY A 370 34.30 -2.62 -10.90
C GLY A 370 34.28 -1.22 -11.51
N ASP A 371 35.14 -0.99 -12.51
CA ASP A 371 35.32 0.28 -13.24
C ASP A 371 34.97 0.18 -14.74
N GLY A 372 34.35 -0.93 -15.16
CA GLY A 372 33.93 -1.14 -16.54
C GLY A 372 32.73 -0.26 -16.96
N PRO A 373 32.48 -0.13 -18.27
CA PRO A 373 31.44 0.76 -18.80
C PRO A 373 30.00 0.20 -18.65
N GLY A 374 29.84 -1.06 -18.22
CA GLY A 374 28.55 -1.71 -18.11
C GLY A 374 27.71 -1.19 -16.94
N GLU A 375 26.49 -0.74 -17.26
CA GLU A 375 25.46 -0.37 -16.29
C GLU A 375 24.10 -0.93 -16.73
N ALA A 376 23.35 -1.49 -15.78
CA ALA A 376 21.98 -1.94 -16.03
C ALA A 376 21.14 -1.92 -14.75
N THR A 377 19.83 -1.71 -14.92
CA THR A 377 18.84 -1.79 -13.84
C THR A 377 17.88 -2.94 -14.09
N ALA A 378 17.61 -3.73 -13.06
CA ALA A 378 16.59 -4.77 -13.03
C ALA A 378 15.48 -4.41 -12.03
N TRP A 379 14.26 -4.85 -12.33
CA TRP A 379 13.10 -4.70 -11.47
C TRP A 379 12.56 -6.06 -11.05
N GLY A 380 12.11 -6.15 -9.81
CA GLY A 380 11.38 -7.29 -9.30
C GLY A 380 10.56 -6.88 -8.10
N CYS A 381 10.22 -7.85 -7.27
CA CYS A 381 9.54 -7.58 -6.01
C CYS A 381 10.07 -8.50 -4.92
N ASP A 382 9.58 -8.34 -3.72
CA ASP A 382 9.81 -9.24 -2.61
C ASP A 382 9.12 -10.62 -2.79
N LEU A 383 9.34 -11.54 -1.85
CA LEU A 383 8.70 -12.87 -1.82
C LEU A 383 7.93 -13.01 -0.50
N SER A 384 6.62 -12.82 -0.57
CA SER A 384 5.74 -12.82 0.60
C SER A 384 5.05 -14.16 0.83
N TYR A 385 4.41 -14.31 1.99
CA TYR A 385 3.51 -15.43 2.26
C TYR A 385 2.28 -15.43 1.34
N ASP A 386 1.81 -14.26 0.92
CA ASP A 386 0.66 -14.13 0.03
C ASP A 386 0.97 -14.64 -1.38
N TYR A 387 2.19 -14.45 -1.88
CA TYR A 387 2.63 -15.07 -3.14
C TYR A 387 2.43 -16.60 -3.09
N VAL A 388 2.90 -17.23 -2.01
CA VAL A 388 2.79 -18.69 -1.82
C VAL A 388 1.32 -19.10 -1.73
N ARG A 389 0.50 -18.39 -0.95
CA ARG A 389 -0.93 -18.67 -0.81
C ARG A 389 -1.68 -18.54 -2.15
N ILE A 390 -1.48 -17.45 -2.88
CA ILE A 390 -2.12 -17.20 -4.19
C ILE A 390 -1.80 -18.34 -5.15
N ASN A 391 -0.54 -18.76 -5.24
CA ASN A 391 -0.10 -19.79 -6.19
C ASN A 391 -0.40 -21.23 -5.73
N ALA A 392 -0.43 -21.49 -4.42
CA ALA A 392 -0.91 -22.77 -3.88
C ALA A 392 -2.42 -22.96 -4.16
N ASP A 393 -3.19 -21.87 -4.08
CA ASP A 393 -4.62 -21.88 -4.36
C ASP A 393 -4.94 -21.78 -5.86
N TYR A 394 -4.00 -21.33 -6.70
CA TYR A 394 -4.16 -21.24 -8.15
C TYR A 394 -4.38 -22.61 -8.80
N ALA A 395 -3.83 -23.68 -8.22
CA ALA A 395 -4.09 -25.06 -8.65
C ALA A 395 -5.54 -25.53 -8.39
N ALA A 396 -6.31 -24.78 -7.59
CA ALA A 396 -7.70 -25.07 -7.24
C ALA A 396 -8.70 -24.49 -8.25
N VAL A 397 -8.30 -24.26 -9.51
CA VAL A 397 -9.20 -23.72 -10.52
C VAL A 397 -10.13 -24.82 -11.05
N LEU A 398 -11.43 -24.69 -10.80
CA LEU A 398 -12.47 -25.52 -11.39
C LEU A 398 -12.75 -25.04 -12.81
N VAL A 399 -12.49 -25.92 -13.77
CA VAL A 399 -12.74 -25.70 -15.20
C VAL A 399 -13.87 -26.62 -15.63
N ASP A 400 -15.00 -26.03 -16.02
CA ASP A 400 -16.06 -26.74 -16.73
C ASP A 400 -15.82 -26.56 -18.24
N PRO A 401 -15.77 -27.63 -19.06
CA PRO A 401 -15.52 -27.56 -20.50
C PRO A 401 -16.34 -26.49 -21.25
N GLU A 402 -17.55 -26.21 -20.80
CA GLU A 402 -18.46 -25.20 -21.38
C GLU A 402 -18.68 -23.99 -20.45
N GLY A 403 -18.20 -24.07 -19.20
CA GLY A 403 -18.45 -23.07 -18.15
C GLY A 403 -17.34 -22.03 -18.00
N PRO A 404 -17.56 -20.97 -17.20
CA PRO A 404 -16.52 -19.99 -16.89
C PRO A 404 -15.49 -20.57 -15.91
N VAL A 405 -14.25 -20.11 -16.01
CA VAL A 405 -13.16 -20.50 -15.10
C VAL A 405 -13.44 -19.95 -13.69
N ARG A 406 -13.41 -20.80 -12.65
CA ARG A 406 -13.70 -20.42 -11.24
C ARG A 406 -12.63 -20.92 -10.27
N ARG A 407 -12.48 -20.25 -9.13
CA ARG A 407 -11.62 -20.69 -8.02
C ARG A 407 -12.40 -21.61 -7.08
N ASP A 408 -11.80 -22.73 -6.68
CA ASP A 408 -12.31 -23.62 -5.63
C ASP A 408 -12.08 -22.96 -4.26
N PRO A 409 -13.13 -22.64 -3.50
CA PRO A 409 -13.02 -22.04 -2.17
C PRO A 409 -12.49 -23.01 -1.09
N SER A 410 -12.33 -24.30 -1.38
CA SER A 410 -11.94 -25.31 -0.39
C SER A 410 -10.51 -25.14 0.17
N LEU A 411 -9.63 -24.40 -0.53
CA LEU A 411 -8.25 -24.17 -0.12
C LEU A 411 -8.01 -22.87 0.67
N ASP A 412 -8.98 -21.94 0.69
CA ASP A 412 -8.89 -20.67 1.45
C ASP A 412 -8.72 -20.88 2.99
N HIS A 413 -8.81 -22.13 3.47
CA HIS A 413 -8.70 -22.54 4.87
C HIS A 413 -7.34 -23.10 5.31
N LYS A 414 -6.29 -23.10 4.48
CA LYS A 414 -4.95 -23.59 4.84
C LYS A 414 -4.00 -22.41 5.11
N THR A 415 -3.88 -21.87 6.32
CA THR A 415 -2.92 -22.33 7.35
C THR A 415 -3.51 -22.17 8.76
N PRO A 416 -4.03 -23.24 9.36
CA PRO A 416 -4.45 -23.27 10.75
C PRO A 416 -3.31 -22.92 11.71
N GLU A 417 -2.05 -23.22 11.35
CA GLU A 417 -0.89 -23.05 12.22
C GLU A 417 -0.55 -21.57 12.43
N LEU A 418 -0.49 -20.75 11.37
CA LEU A 418 -0.20 -19.31 11.50
C LEU A 418 -1.33 -18.57 12.24
N LYS A 419 -2.58 -18.94 11.94
CA LYS A 419 -3.75 -18.42 12.64
C LYS A 419 -3.74 -18.85 14.11
N ALA A 420 -3.38 -20.10 14.40
CA ALA A 420 -3.27 -20.61 15.76
C ALA A 420 -2.14 -19.93 16.53
N ASP A 421 -0.95 -19.77 15.95
CA ASP A 421 0.19 -19.12 16.63
C ASP A 421 -0.11 -17.66 16.93
N THR A 422 -0.70 -16.92 15.99
CA THR A 422 -1.10 -15.54 16.19
C THR A 422 -2.22 -15.44 17.24
N LEU A 423 -3.20 -16.35 17.21
CA LEU A 423 -4.28 -16.39 18.19
C LEU A 423 -3.76 -16.78 19.59
N VAL A 424 -2.83 -17.73 19.69
CA VAL A 424 -2.21 -18.17 20.95
C VAL A 424 -1.36 -17.05 21.54
N GLN A 425 -0.59 -16.31 20.73
CA GLN A 425 0.12 -15.13 21.19
C GLN A 425 -0.86 -14.06 21.68
N ALA A 426 -1.90 -13.73 20.90
CA ALA A 426 -2.92 -12.77 21.30
C ALA A 426 -3.63 -13.20 22.60
N LEU A 427 -3.95 -14.49 22.78
CA LEU A 427 -4.60 -15.01 23.99
C LEU A 427 -3.71 -14.89 25.24
N ARG A 428 -2.40 -15.09 25.13
CA ARG A 428 -1.45 -14.84 26.25
C ARG A 428 -1.43 -13.36 26.65
N TYR A 429 -1.52 -12.46 25.68
CA TYR A 429 -1.67 -11.03 25.96
C TYR A 429 -3.02 -10.73 26.63
N ILE A 430 -4.12 -11.32 26.15
CA ILE A 430 -5.45 -11.20 26.78
C ILE A 430 -5.40 -11.61 28.26
N GLU A 431 -4.78 -12.76 28.57
CA GLU A 431 -4.68 -13.26 29.95
C GLU A 431 -3.99 -12.26 30.89
N ARG A 432 -2.95 -11.55 30.42
CA ARG A 432 -2.22 -10.55 31.21
C ARG A 432 -3.05 -9.28 31.50
N PHE A 433 -4.05 -8.98 30.69
CA PHE A 433 -4.83 -7.74 30.78
C PHE A 433 -6.25 -7.94 31.30
N ALA A 434 -6.72 -9.19 31.35
CA ALA A 434 -8.00 -9.52 31.93
C ALA A 434 -8.09 -9.00 33.38
N GLY A 435 -9.16 -8.27 33.70
CA GLY A 435 -9.40 -7.67 35.01
C GLY A 435 -8.72 -6.32 35.24
N THR A 436 -7.79 -5.91 34.37
CA THR A 436 -7.08 -4.63 34.52
C THR A 436 -7.91 -3.45 33.98
N ARG A 437 -7.64 -2.25 34.50
CA ARG A 437 -8.30 -1.00 34.10
C ARG A 437 -7.45 -0.26 33.09
N ALA A 438 -8.10 0.30 32.07
CA ALA A 438 -7.45 1.17 31.09
C ALA A 438 -8.27 2.44 30.92
N VAL A 439 -7.61 3.60 31.03
CA VAL A 439 -8.24 4.88 30.70
C VAL A 439 -7.91 5.22 29.26
N ILE A 440 -8.94 5.55 28.47
CA ILE A 440 -8.78 5.97 27.08
C ILE A 440 -9.24 7.42 26.97
N LYS A 441 -8.29 8.31 26.73
CA LYS A 441 -8.59 9.67 26.33
C LYS A 441 -9.02 9.65 24.86
N TYR A 442 -10.31 9.83 24.62
CA TYR A 442 -10.91 9.88 23.29
C TYR A 442 -11.03 11.34 22.81
N GLY A 443 -10.24 11.72 21.80
CA GLY A 443 -10.13 13.10 21.32
C GLY A 443 -9.69 13.18 19.86
N GLY A 444 -9.83 14.36 19.22
CA GLY A 444 -9.31 14.63 17.88
C GLY A 444 -10.27 14.28 16.72
N ALA A 445 -9.71 14.09 15.53
CA ALA A 445 -10.37 13.69 14.29
C ALA A 445 -11.14 12.37 14.41
N ALA A 446 -10.73 11.48 15.31
CA ALA A 446 -11.44 10.24 15.64
C ALA A 446 -12.88 10.48 16.16
N MET A 447 -13.15 11.67 16.71
CA MET A 447 -14.48 12.08 17.18
C MET A 447 -15.32 12.80 16.11
N VAL A 448 -14.75 13.12 14.95
CA VAL A 448 -15.43 13.91 13.92
C VAL A 448 -16.03 13.03 12.84
N ARG A 449 -15.34 11.95 12.45
CA ARG A 449 -15.80 11.05 11.39
C ARG A 449 -16.65 9.90 11.93
N ALA A 450 -17.80 9.66 11.30
CA ALA A 450 -18.74 8.61 11.74
C ALA A 450 -18.13 7.19 11.67
N ASP A 451 -17.36 6.89 10.62
CA ASP A 451 -16.71 5.58 10.46
C ASP A 451 -15.70 5.29 11.57
N LEU A 452 -14.97 6.31 12.05
CA LEU A 452 -14.03 6.18 13.16
C LEU A 452 -14.73 6.04 14.52
N LYS A 453 -15.89 6.70 14.72
CA LYS A 453 -16.71 6.56 15.94
C LYS A 453 -17.23 5.13 16.14
N ASP A 454 -17.74 4.52 15.08
CA ASP A 454 -18.30 3.17 15.15
C ASP A 454 -17.19 2.12 15.35
N ARG A 455 -16.03 2.30 14.69
CA ARG A 455 -14.85 1.45 14.87
C ARG A 455 -14.27 1.54 16.27
N PHE A 456 -14.16 2.75 16.83
CA PHE A 456 -13.73 2.93 18.21
C PHE A 456 -14.67 2.22 19.21
N ALA A 457 -15.98 2.29 18.98
CA ALA A 457 -16.95 1.59 19.83
C ALA A 457 -16.81 0.07 19.72
N GLU A 458 -16.52 -0.46 18.52
CA GLU A 458 -16.21 -1.86 18.32
C GLU A 458 -14.91 -2.27 19.04
N ASP A 459 -13.86 -1.46 18.96
CA ASP A 459 -12.60 -1.70 19.67
C ASP A 459 -12.85 -1.79 21.18
N VAL A 460 -13.55 -0.81 21.76
CA VAL A 460 -13.88 -0.81 23.19
C VAL A 460 -14.70 -2.04 23.60
N ARG A 461 -15.63 -2.50 22.75
CA ARG A 461 -16.38 -3.74 22.97
C ARG A 461 -15.48 -4.97 22.98
N LEU A 462 -14.56 -5.08 22.03
CA LEU A 462 -13.60 -6.18 21.96
C LEU A 462 -12.71 -6.19 23.20
N LEU A 463 -12.22 -5.03 23.63
CA LEU A 463 -11.42 -4.88 24.85
C LEU A 463 -12.18 -5.31 26.11
N GLN A 464 -13.45 -4.91 26.22
CA GLN A 464 -14.30 -5.37 27.31
C GLN A 464 -14.54 -6.89 27.27
N ALA A 465 -14.75 -7.46 26.08
CA ALA A 465 -14.98 -8.89 25.90
C ALA A 465 -13.77 -9.76 26.29
N VAL A 466 -12.56 -9.23 26.13
CA VAL A 466 -11.32 -9.90 26.58
C VAL A 466 -10.97 -9.61 28.05
N GLY A 467 -11.88 -8.97 28.79
CA GLY A 467 -11.77 -8.78 30.24
C GLY A 467 -11.15 -7.46 30.69
N LEU A 468 -10.78 -6.56 29.78
CA LEU A 468 -10.33 -5.21 30.14
C LEU A 468 -11.51 -4.40 30.70
N ARG A 469 -11.21 -3.49 31.62
CA ARG A 469 -12.18 -2.55 32.21
C ARG A 469 -11.91 -1.13 31.70
N PRO A 470 -12.45 -0.74 30.52
CA PRO A 470 -12.19 0.56 29.93
C PRO A 470 -12.95 1.67 30.65
N ILE A 471 -12.30 2.82 30.79
CA ILE A 471 -12.87 4.09 31.25
C ILE A 471 -12.55 5.12 30.17
N ILE A 472 -13.54 5.85 29.68
CA ILE A 472 -13.35 6.79 28.57
C ILE A 472 -13.42 8.21 29.11
N VAL A 473 -12.42 9.03 28.79
CA VAL A 473 -12.43 10.48 29.02
C VAL A 473 -12.43 11.16 27.67
N HIS A 474 -13.45 11.97 27.37
CA HIS A 474 -13.55 12.56 26.03
C HIS A 474 -13.18 14.04 25.98
N GLY A 475 -12.71 14.49 24.80
CA GLY A 475 -12.57 15.91 24.48
C GLY A 475 -13.80 16.49 23.80
N GLY A 476 -13.67 17.71 23.26
CA GLY A 476 -14.75 18.34 22.48
C GLY A 476 -14.41 19.68 21.84
N GLY A 477 -13.12 20.00 21.72
CA GLY A 477 -12.64 21.33 21.30
C GLY A 477 -13.34 21.89 20.05
N PRO A 478 -13.33 21.17 18.91
CA PRO A 478 -13.94 21.65 17.67
C PRO A 478 -15.45 21.91 17.76
N GLU A 479 -16.21 21.04 18.43
CA GLU A 479 -17.67 21.18 18.54
C GLU A 479 -18.06 22.33 19.48
N ILE A 480 -17.28 22.53 20.55
CA ILE A 480 -17.43 23.69 21.44
C ILE A 480 -17.22 24.98 20.65
N SER A 481 -16.12 25.08 19.88
CA SER A 481 -15.84 26.28 19.06
C SER A 481 -16.98 26.56 18.08
N ARG A 482 -17.44 25.52 17.35
CA ARG A 482 -18.56 25.63 16.41
C ARG A 482 -19.83 26.14 17.09
N THR A 483 -20.17 25.61 18.26
CA THR A 483 -21.39 25.99 18.99
C THR A 483 -21.30 27.42 19.53
N LEU A 484 -20.15 27.82 20.07
CA LEU A 484 -19.91 29.20 20.52
C LEU A 484 -20.07 30.19 19.36
N GLU A 485 -19.46 29.90 18.21
CA GLU A 485 -19.57 30.73 17.00
C GLU A 485 -21.02 30.86 16.50
N GLN A 486 -21.78 29.75 16.50
CA GLN A 486 -23.21 29.77 16.15
C GLN A 486 -24.05 30.61 17.13
N MET A 487 -23.61 30.75 18.38
CA MET A 487 -24.23 31.61 19.39
C MET A 487 -23.66 33.04 19.41
N GLY A 488 -22.84 33.40 18.41
CA GLY A 488 -22.27 34.73 18.27
C GLY A 488 -21.13 35.05 19.24
N GLN A 489 -20.52 34.03 19.87
CA GLN A 489 -19.38 34.17 20.76
C GLN A 489 -18.08 33.73 20.07
N THR A 490 -16.97 34.43 20.35
CA THR A 490 -15.66 34.09 19.82
C THR A 490 -14.90 33.17 20.77
N SER A 491 -14.24 32.15 20.21
CA SER A 491 -13.41 31.21 20.93
C SER A 491 -11.97 31.73 21.10
N GLU A 492 -11.57 32.14 22.30
CA GLU A 492 -10.19 32.55 22.61
C GLU A 492 -9.40 31.43 23.33
N PHE A 493 -8.11 31.30 23.00
CA PHE A 493 -7.18 30.36 23.62
C PHE A 493 -5.92 31.07 24.12
N VAL A 494 -5.47 30.72 25.32
CA VAL A 494 -4.22 31.18 25.92
C VAL A 494 -3.44 29.97 26.41
N ASP A 495 -2.18 29.84 25.97
CA ASP A 495 -1.29 28.74 26.35
C ASP A 495 -1.90 27.32 26.12
N GLY A 496 -2.73 27.19 25.07
CA GLY A 496 -3.41 25.94 24.70
C GLY A 496 -4.69 25.63 25.49
N LEU A 497 -5.08 26.51 26.42
CA LEU A 497 -6.31 26.40 27.21
C LEU A 497 -7.36 27.41 26.71
N ARG A 498 -8.63 26.99 26.69
CA ARG A 498 -9.74 27.83 26.24
C ARG A 498 -10.13 28.80 27.35
N VAL A 499 -10.06 30.11 27.07
CA VAL A 499 -10.62 31.12 27.98
C VAL A 499 -12.13 30.87 28.10
N THR A 500 -12.60 30.68 29.32
CA THR A 500 -13.98 30.25 29.59
C THR A 500 -14.63 31.20 30.59
N ASP A 501 -15.35 32.21 30.12
CA ASP A 501 -16.15 33.09 30.98
C ASP A 501 -17.47 32.42 31.46
N ALA A 502 -18.27 33.13 32.25
CA ALA A 502 -19.53 32.59 32.80
C ALA A 502 -20.57 32.22 31.72
N GLY A 503 -20.57 32.92 30.58
CA GLY A 503 -21.51 32.70 29.48
C GLY A 503 -21.12 31.47 28.66
N SER A 504 -19.86 31.41 28.25
CA SER A 504 -19.26 30.31 27.51
C SER A 504 -19.19 29.02 28.32
N LEU A 505 -19.02 29.08 29.65
CA LEU A 505 -19.00 27.89 30.52
C LEU A 505 -20.26 27.04 30.39
N LYS A 506 -21.45 27.67 30.35
CA LYS A 506 -22.73 26.95 30.21
C LYS A 506 -22.79 26.20 28.88
N ILE A 507 -22.30 26.83 27.81
CA ILE A 507 -22.26 26.24 26.47
C ILE A 507 -21.26 25.08 26.44
N VAL A 508 -20.07 25.29 27.00
CA VAL A 508 -19.03 24.25 27.12
C VAL A 508 -19.57 23.03 27.85
N GLU A 509 -20.24 23.22 29.00
CA GLU A 509 -20.84 22.15 29.76
C GLU A 509 -21.94 21.42 28.99
N MET A 510 -22.85 22.15 28.34
CA MET A 510 -23.93 21.57 27.53
C MET A 510 -23.39 20.74 26.37
N VAL A 511 -22.37 21.25 25.65
CA VAL A 511 -21.78 20.56 24.51
C VAL A 511 -21.02 19.31 24.97
N LEU A 512 -20.15 19.44 25.98
CA LEU A 512 -19.36 18.30 26.46
C LEU A 512 -20.26 17.23 27.08
N THR A 513 -21.08 17.59 28.07
CA THR A 513 -21.85 16.63 28.89
C THR A 513 -23.17 16.22 28.24
N GLY A 514 -23.83 17.14 27.52
CA GLY A 514 -25.15 16.92 26.94
C GLY A 514 -25.12 16.31 25.55
N GLN A 515 -24.21 16.78 24.68
CA GLN A 515 -24.12 16.33 23.30
C GLN A 515 -23.05 15.24 23.14
N ILE A 516 -21.77 15.60 23.24
CA ILE A 516 -20.65 14.72 22.89
C ILE A 516 -20.63 13.46 23.77
N ASN A 517 -20.75 13.64 25.08
CA ASN A 517 -20.79 12.53 26.03
C ASN A 517 -21.88 11.50 25.66
N LYS A 518 -23.07 11.98 25.30
CA LYS A 518 -24.21 11.13 24.95
C LYS A 518 -24.07 10.50 23.57
N GLU A 519 -23.43 11.17 22.62
CA GLU A 519 -23.06 10.57 21.34
C GLU A 519 -22.10 9.39 21.51
N VAL A 520 -21.07 9.53 22.36
CA VAL A 520 -20.12 8.44 22.64
C VAL A 520 -20.83 7.27 23.31
N VAL A 521 -21.67 7.55 24.33
CA VAL A 521 -22.50 6.52 24.98
C VAL A 521 -23.42 5.81 23.99
N ALA A 522 -24.06 6.55 23.09
CA ALA A 522 -24.92 5.96 22.06
C ALA A 522 -24.14 5.07 21.08
N SER A 523 -22.93 5.49 20.67
CA SER A 523 -22.05 4.68 19.81
C SER A 523 -21.68 3.36 20.48
N LEU A 524 -21.25 3.43 21.74
CA LEU A 524 -20.90 2.27 22.56
C LEU A 524 -22.09 1.33 22.78
N ALA A 525 -23.28 1.89 23.01
CA ALA A 525 -24.51 1.12 23.16
C ALA A 525 -24.90 0.40 21.85
N ARG A 526 -24.75 1.06 20.69
CA ARG A 526 -24.98 0.42 19.38
C ARG A 526 -24.03 -0.73 19.11
N ALA A 527 -22.78 -0.63 19.56
CA ALA A 527 -21.82 -1.72 19.51
C ALA A 527 -22.19 -2.87 20.48
N GLY A 528 -23.16 -2.70 21.38
CA GLY A 528 -23.61 -3.74 22.31
C GLY A 528 -22.92 -3.71 23.68
N THR A 529 -22.27 -2.59 24.04
CA THR A 529 -21.71 -2.39 25.38
C THR A 529 -22.67 -1.62 26.27
N LYS A 530 -22.51 -1.75 27.59
CA LYS A 530 -23.23 -0.93 28.57
C LYS A 530 -22.37 0.28 28.90
N ALA A 531 -22.77 1.48 28.49
CA ALA A 531 -22.02 2.71 28.79
C ALA A 531 -22.87 3.70 29.60
N VAL A 532 -22.23 4.44 30.51
CA VAL A 532 -22.87 5.51 31.29
C VAL A 532 -22.06 6.78 31.14
N GLY A 533 -22.76 7.83 30.72
CA GLY A 533 -22.18 9.15 30.54
C GLY A 533 -22.25 9.98 31.82
N LEU A 534 -21.09 10.39 32.32
CA LEU A 534 -20.89 11.21 33.53
C LEU A 534 -20.19 12.52 33.18
N SER A 535 -20.48 13.55 33.94
CA SER A 535 -19.59 14.69 34.17
C SER A 535 -18.77 14.46 35.43
N GLY A 536 -17.69 15.21 35.62
CA GLY A 536 -16.96 15.19 36.88
C GLY A 536 -17.76 15.71 38.08
N LYS A 537 -18.94 16.32 37.90
CA LYS A 537 -19.82 16.68 39.02
C LYS A 537 -20.57 15.48 39.60
N ASP A 538 -20.82 14.47 38.77
CA ASP A 538 -21.68 13.36 39.14
C ASP A 538 -21.03 12.50 40.22
N GLY A 539 -21.72 12.31 41.35
CA GLY A 539 -21.19 11.59 42.51
C GLY A 539 -19.98 12.27 43.18
N GLY A 540 -19.67 13.53 42.85
CA GLY A 540 -18.45 14.20 43.33
C GLY A 540 -17.16 13.68 42.68
N LEU A 541 -17.26 13.10 41.48
CA LEU A 541 -16.15 12.43 40.78
C LEU A 541 -14.88 13.29 40.62
N ILE A 542 -15.01 14.57 40.29
CA ILE A 542 -13.89 15.50 40.07
C ILE A 542 -14.13 16.76 40.90
N GLU A 543 -13.36 16.88 41.99
CA GLU A 543 -13.20 18.14 42.71
C GLU A 543 -12.19 19.01 41.94
N ALA A 544 -12.60 20.22 41.59
CA ALA A 544 -11.79 21.17 40.84
C ALA A 544 -11.44 22.40 41.69
N ARG A 545 -10.39 23.11 41.30
CA ARG A 545 -10.11 24.46 41.79
C ARG A 545 -9.76 25.37 40.63
N LYS A 546 -10.02 26.67 40.76
CA LYS A 546 -9.68 27.66 39.73
C LYS A 546 -8.19 27.57 39.41
N MET A 547 -7.86 27.57 38.12
CA MET A 547 -6.47 27.53 37.68
C MET A 547 -5.76 28.84 38.06
N ASN A 548 -4.63 28.71 38.75
CA ASN A 548 -3.80 29.85 39.12
C ASN A 548 -2.98 30.31 37.91
N MET A 549 -3.22 31.54 37.45
CA MET A 549 -2.51 32.16 36.34
C MET A 549 -1.58 33.28 36.84
N PRO A 550 -0.51 33.61 36.09
CA PRO A 550 0.34 34.76 36.41
C PRO A 550 -0.46 36.07 36.51
N PRO A 551 -0.01 37.06 37.31
CA PRO A 551 -0.70 38.33 37.47
C PRO A 551 -1.01 39.00 36.12
N GLY A 552 -2.29 39.35 35.90
CA GLY A 552 -2.76 39.98 34.66
C GLY A 552 -3.34 39.04 33.61
N LYS A 553 -3.32 37.71 33.83
CA LYS A 553 -4.05 36.72 33.02
C LYS A 553 -5.17 36.09 33.85
N ASP A 554 -6.41 36.11 33.36
CA ASP A 554 -7.55 35.35 33.94
C ASP A 554 -8.21 34.52 32.84
N LEU A 555 -8.24 33.19 33.00
CA LEU A 555 -8.89 32.28 32.06
C LEU A 555 -10.38 32.08 32.38
N GLY A 556 -10.90 32.75 33.41
CA GLY A 556 -12.27 32.59 33.87
C GLY A 556 -12.48 31.27 34.63
N TYR A 557 -13.48 30.50 34.25
CA TYR A 557 -13.88 29.22 34.83
C TYR A 557 -13.08 28.04 34.29
N VAL A 558 -11.78 28.24 34.04
CA VAL A 558 -10.83 27.15 33.77
C VAL A 558 -10.26 26.66 35.09
N GLY A 559 -10.26 25.34 35.28
CA GLY A 559 -9.82 24.72 36.53
C GLY A 559 -8.73 23.67 36.35
N GLU A 560 -8.16 23.28 37.48
CA GLU A 560 -7.29 22.13 37.64
C GLU A 560 -7.94 21.11 38.57
N VAL A 561 -7.59 19.83 38.40
CA VAL A 561 -8.09 18.74 39.24
C VAL A 561 -7.45 18.85 40.62
N ALA A 562 -8.28 18.99 41.66
CA ALA A 562 -7.83 18.97 43.05
C ALA A 562 -7.85 17.54 43.61
N ARG A 563 -8.88 16.77 43.27
CA ARG A 563 -9.04 15.37 43.67
C ARG A 563 -10.02 14.66 42.73
N VAL A 564 -9.76 13.38 42.45
CA VAL A 564 -10.73 12.47 41.82
C VAL A 564 -11.21 11.46 42.86
N ASP A 565 -12.53 11.29 42.96
CA ASP A 565 -13.15 10.27 43.80
C ASP A 565 -13.70 9.12 42.92
N PRO A 566 -13.05 7.95 42.89
CA PRO A 566 -13.38 6.90 41.94
C PRO A 566 -14.62 6.08 42.34
N ASP A 567 -15.26 6.32 43.49
CA ASP A 567 -16.32 5.46 44.02
C ASP A 567 -17.46 5.18 43.02
N VAL A 568 -17.91 6.21 42.31
CA VAL A 568 -18.95 6.05 41.27
C VAL A 568 -18.46 5.23 40.07
N LEU A 569 -17.17 5.35 39.72
CA LEU A 569 -16.56 4.57 38.65
C LEU A 569 -16.43 3.11 39.06
N GLU A 570 -16.03 2.85 40.31
CA GLU A 570 -15.92 1.49 40.85
C GLU A 570 -17.25 0.75 40.82
N LEU A 571 -18.34 1.43 41.20
CA LEU A 571 -19.69 0.88 41.13
C LEU A 571 -20.09 0.49 39.70
N LEU A 572 -19.82 1.37 38.73
CA LEU A 572 -20.14 1.13 37.32
C LEU A 572 -19.30 -0.02 36.73
N LEU A 573 -17.98 0.04 36.93
CA LEU A 573 -17.05 -0.98 36.45
C LEU A 573 -17.36 -2.36 37.05
N GLY A 574 -17.72 -2.41 38.34
CA GLY A 574 -18.13 -3.64 39.02
C GLY A 574 -19.41 -4.28 38.45
N LYS A 575 -20.24 -3.51 37.74
CA LYS A 575 -21.44 -3.98 37.03
C LYS A 575 -21.23 -4.15 35.52
N GLY A 576 -20.01 -3.97 35.03
CA GLY A 576 -19.66 -4.07 33.62
C GLY A 576 -20.12 -2.88 32.77
N TYR A 577 -20.38 -1.73 33.38
CA TYR A 577 -20.60 -0.49 32.65
C TYR A 577 -19.28 0.19 32.32
N ILE A 578 -19.23 0.84 31.16
CA ILE A 578 -18.13 1.67 30.67
C ILE A 578 -18.44 3.12 31.05
N PRO A 579 -17.71 3.72 31.99
CA PRO A 579 -17.88 5.12 32.31
C PRO A 579 -17.33 6.00 31.16
N VAL A 580 -18.11 6.98 30.74
CA VAL A 580 -17.73 7.99 29.75
C VAL A 580 -17.78 9.35 30.42
N ILE A 581 -16.62 9.95 30.66
CA ILE A 581 -16.44 11.11 31.52
C ILE A 581 -16.19 12.36 30.67
N SER A 582 -16.98 13.42 30.91
CA SER A 582 -16.71 14.76 30.39
C SER A 582 -15.80 15.54 31.35
N PRO A 583 -14.89 16.39 30.84
CA PRO A 583 -13.86 17.06 31.64
C PRO A 583 -14.38 18.34 32.32
N ILE A 584 -15.48 18.21 33.07
CA ILE A 584 -16.13 19.27 33.84
C ILE A 584 -16.06 18.93 35.32
N GLY A 585 -15.47 19.80 36.15
CA GLY A 585 -15.34 19.57 37.60
C GLY A 585 -16.15 20.54 38.45
N LEU A 586 -16.34 20.18 39.73
CA LEU A 586 -17.04 21.00 40.73
C LEU A 586 -16.05 21.58 41.74
N GLY A 587 -16.07 22.88 41.94
CA GLY A 587 -15.31 23.56 42.98
C GLY A 587 -15.96 23.48 44.36
N LYS A 588 -15.14 23.59 45.41
CA LYS A 588 -15.62 23.74 46.80
C LYS A 588 -16.45 25.01 47.02
N ASP A 589 -16.28 25.99 46.16
CA ASP A 589 -17.08 27.22 46.11
C ASP A 589 -18.45 27.03 45.43
N GLY A 590 -18.75 25.82 44.93
CA GLY A 590 -19.96 25.50 44.17
C GLY A 590 -19.88 25.87 42.69
N SER A 591 -18.75 26.43 42.22
CA SER A 591 -18.55 26.81 40.82
C SER A 591 -18.23 25.60 39.95
N THR A 592 -18.57 25.70 38.67
CA THR A 592 -18.18 24.70 37.66
C THR A 592 -16.89 25.14 36.99
N TYR A 593 -16.03 24.17 36.67
CA TYR A 593 -14.79 24.44 35.96
C TYR A 593 -14.63 23.54 34.73
N ASN A 594 -14.21 24.15 33.63
CA ASN A 594 -13.74 23.46 32.42
C ASN A 594 -12.28 23.06 32.62
N ILE A 595 -11.96 21.77 32.45
CA ILE A 595 -10.63 21.22 32.71
C ILE A 595 -10.06 20.62 31.42
N ASN A 596 -8.74 20.61 31.27
CA ASN A 596 -8.10 19.90 30.16
C ASN A 596 -8.39 18.39 30.22
N ALA A 597 -8.92 17.83 29.12
CA ALA A 597 -9.29 16.42 29.03
C ALA A 597 -8.09 15.47 29.20
N ASP A 598 -6.89 15.88 28.78
CA ASP A 598 -5.70 15.04 28.94
C ASP A 598 -5.30 14.92 30.42
N THR A 599 -5.44 16.01 31.17
CA THR A 599 -5.21 16.06 32.63
C THR A 599 -6.28 15.26 33.38
N VAL A 600 -7.55 15.40 33.01
CA VAL A 600 -8.63 14.58 33.60
C VAL A 600 -8.37 13.10 33.36
N ALA A 601 -7.95 12.71 32.15
CA ALA A 601 -7.63 11.32 31.85
C ALA A 601 -6.47 10.78 32.69
N ALA A 602 -5.42 11.57 32.89
CA ALA A 602 -4.30 11.21 33.75
C ALA A 602 -4.73 11.04 35.22
N GLU A 603 -5.44 12.01 35.80
CA GLU A 603 -5.85 11.97 37.21
C GLU A 603 -6.91 10.88 37.47
N VAL A 604 -7.80 10.61 36.52
CA VAL A 604 -8.73 9.47 36.60
C VAL A 604 -7.97 8.14 36.53
N ALA A 605 -6.95 8.04 35.66
CA ALA A 605 -6.12 6.84 35.57
C ALA A 605 -5.40 6.54 36.88
N VAL A 606 -4.82 7.57 37.50
CA VAL A 606 -4.17 7.47 38.81
C VAL A 606 -5.17 7.06 39.89
N ALA A 607 -6.29 7.78 40.02
CA ALA A 607 -7.28 7.50 41.07
C ALA A 607 -7.92 6.11 40.95
N CYS A 608 -8.09 5.60 39.73
CA CYS A 608 -8.65 4.27 39.49
C CYS A 608 -7.59 3.16 39.48
N GLY A 609 -6.30 3.44 39.74
CA GLY A 609 -5.23 2.46 39.63
C GLY A 609 -5.19 1.79 38.25
N ALA A 610 -5.36 2.58 37.19
CA ALA A 610 -5.34 2.08 35.82
C ALA A 610 -3.93 1.63 35.45
N ARG A 611 -3.85 0.45 34.83
CA ARG A 611 -2.58 -0.10 34.35
C ARG A 611 -2.09 0.64 33.11
N LYS A 612 -3.03 1.11 32.29
CA LYS A 612 -2.77 1.80 31.03
C LYS A 612 -3.56 3.09 30.90
N LEU A 613 -2.92 4.11 30.35
CA LEU A 613 -3.55 5.32 29.85
C LEU A 613 -3.26 5.45 28.35
N ILE A 614 -4.31 5.63 27.54
CA ILE A 614 -4.20 5.71 26.09
C ILE A 614 -4.70 7.07 25.62
N TYR A 615 -3.83 7.85 25.00
CA TYR A 615 -4.17 9.09 24.31
C TYR A 615 -4.41 8.84 22.82
N LEU A 616 -5.69 8.83 22.43
CA LEU A 616 -6.05 8.88 21.01
C LEU A 616 -5.93 10.32 20.51
N THR A 617 -5.14 10.48 19.45
CA THR A 617 -4.75 11.78 18.88
C THR A 617 -4.72 11.71 17.36
N ASP A 618 -4.43 12.85 16.72
CA ASP A 618 -4.40 13.02 15.26
C ASP A 618 -2.98 12.86 14.67
N VAL A 619 -2.06 12.29 15.44
CA VAL A 619 -0.66 12.08 15.08
C VAL A 619 -0.26 10.65 15.43
N ALA A 620 0.70 10.10 14.70
CA ALA A 620 1.22 8.74 14.91
C ALA A 620 1.78 8.50 16.32
N GLY A 621 2.35 9.55 16.94
CA GLY A 621 2.99 9.52 18.24
C GLY A 621 3.99 10.67 18.35
N ILE A 622 5.01 10.51 19.19
CA ILE A 622 6.13 11.44 19.30
C ILE A 622 7.13 11.16 18.18
N LEU A 623 7.48 12.21 17.44
CA LEU A 623 8.45 12.14 16.35
C LEU A 623 9.83 12.62 16.81
N SER A 624 10.87 11.97 16.32
CA SER A 624 12.28 12.36 16.49
C SER A 624 12.92 12.37 15.11
N ASN A 625 13.41 13.52 14.64
CA ASN A 625 13.96 13.68 13.29
C ASN A 625 13.02 13.18 12.18
N GLY A 626 11.70 13.35 12.36
CA GLY A 626 10.67 12.89 11.41
C GLY A 626 10.29 11.41 11.53
N LEU A 627 10.95 10.63 12.39
CA LEU A 627 10.63 9.21 12.63
C LEU A 627 9.80 9.03 13.91
N LEU A 628 8.85 8.10 13.89
CA LEU A 628 8.07 7.72 15.06
C LEU A 628 8.97 7.03 16.10
N VAL A 629 8.98 7.57 17.32
CA VAL A 629 9.57 6.91 18.49
C VAL A 629 8.55 5.92 19.01
N SER A 630 8.79 4.62 18.82
CA SER A 630 7.85 3.57 19.24
C SER A 630 7.82 3.36 20.75
N GLU A 631 8.93 3.65 21.44
CA GLU A 631 9.04 3.51 22.89
C GLU A 631 10.00 4.53 23.48
N MET A 632 9.70 5.03 24.68
CA MET A 632 10.60 5.87 25.47
C MET A 632 10.33 5.78 26.97
N SER A 633 11.29 6.22 27.75
CA SER A 633 11.19 6.40 29.20
C SER A 633 10.63 7.78 29.59
N ALA A 634 10.17 7.90 30.83
CA ALA A 634 9.73 9.17 31.40
C ALA A 634 10.88 10.19 31.39
N GLU A 635 12.10 9.76 31.69
CA GLU A 635 13.30 10.61 31.70
C GLU A 635 13.63 11.16 30.30
N GLU A 636 13.49 10.33 29.26
CA GLU A 636 13.67 10.76 27.88
C GLU A 636 12.58 11.74 27.43
N LEU A 637 11.33 11.53 27.87
CA LEU A 637 10.25 12.47 27.61
C LEU A 637 10.53 13.83 28.28
N GLU A 638 10.98 13.84 29.53
CA GLU A 638 11.39 15.06 30.24
C GLU A 638 12.57 15.78 29.56
N ALA A 639 13.57 15.02 29.09
CA ALA A 639 14.70 15.58 28.35
C ALA A 639 14.21 16.28 27.07
N ARG A 640 13.31 15.64 26.32
CA ARG A 640 12.72 16.18 25.08
C ARG A 640 11.76 17.34 25.30
N MET A 641 11.19 17.46 26.50
CA MET A 641 10.46 18.68 26.90
C MET A 641 11.41 19.84 27.16
N ARG A 642 12.60 19.58 27.73
CA ARG A 642 13.62 20.60 28.05
C ARG A 642 14.39 21.09 26.82
N ASP A 643 14.69 20.21 25.87
CA ASP A 643 15.44 20.55 24.66
C ASP A 643 14.61 21.22 23.55
N GLY A 644 13.28 21.31 23.75
CA GLY A 644 12.36 21.94 22.81
C GLY A 644 11.88 21.04 21.67
N THR A 645 12.13 19.72 21.72
CA THR A 645 11.60 18.75 20.75
C THR A 645 10.07 18.61 20.88
N VAL A 646 9.56 18.58 22.12
CA VAL A 646 8.12 18.56 22.40
C VAL A 646 7.61 20.00 22.48
N THR A 647 6.73 20.39 21.54
CA THR A 647 6.23 21.78 21.44
C THR A 647 4.69 21.85 21.33
N GLY A 648 4.15 23.07 21.47
CA GLY A 648 2.73 23.34 21.27
C GLY A 648 1.82 22.53 22.20
N GLY A 649 0.71 22.01 21.66
CA GLY A 649 -0.27 21.22 22.42
C GLY A 649 0.25 19.88 22.95
N MET A 650 1.45 19.44 22.54
CA MET A 650 2.07 18.23 23.08
C MET A 650 2.74 18.43 24.44
N LEU A 651 3.12 19.67 24.80
CA LEU A 651 3.67 19.99 26.12
C LEU A 651 2.71 19.67 27.28
N PRO A 652 1.45 20.16 27.30
CA PRO A 652 0.52 19.84 28.38
C PRO A 652 0.15 18.34 28.41
N LYS A 653 0.17 17.67 27.25
CA LYS A 653 -0.02 16.22 27.15
C LYS A 653 1.16 15.46 27.77
N ALA A 654 2.40 15.83 27.44
CA ALA A 654 3.60 15.25 28.01
C ALA A 654 3.65 15.43 29.54
N ALA A 655 3.28 16.60 30.04
CA ALA A 655 3.14 16.82 31.49
C ALA A 655 2.09 15.90 32.13
N SER A 656 0.94 15.67 31.47
CA SER A 656 -0.09 14.75 31.94
C SER A 656 0.36 13.28 31.90
N ILE A 657 1.18 12.91 30.91
CA ILE A 657 1.79 11.58 30.79
C ILE A 657 2.73 11.31 31.97
N LEU A 658 3.66 12.24 32.25
CA LEU A 658 4.59 12.13 33.36
C LEU A 658 3.84 12.02 34.69
N ARG A 659 2.82 12.86 34.88
CA ARG A 659 1.95 12.82 36.06
C ARG A 659 1.27 11.46 36.25
N ALA A 660 0.76 10.85 35.19
CA ALA A 660 0.13 9.55 35.24
C ALA A 660 1.13 8.45 35.64
N LEU A 661 2.33 8.47 35.06
CA LEU A 661 3.41 7.52 35.36
C LEU A 661 3.89 7.65 36.81
N GLU A 662 4.12 8.87 37.29
CA GLU A 662 4.45 9.16 38.70
C GLU A 662 3.37 8.68 39.67
N GLY A 663 2.10 8.78 39.25
CA GLY A 663 0.95 8.32 40.02
C GLY A 663 0.71 6.81 40.00
N GLY A 664 1.58 6.03 39.36
CA GLY A 664 1.54 4.56 39.37
C GLY A 664 0.88 3.90 38.17
N VAL A 665 0.56 4.65 37.10
CA VAL A 665 0.16 4.05 35.82
C VAL A 665 1.40 3.40 35.18
N GLU A 666 1.32 2.11 34.82
CA GLU A 666 2.51 1.37 34.33
C GLU A 666 2.98 1.86 32.96
N THR A 667 2.05 2.08 32.04
CA THR A 667 2.38 2.53 30.68
C THR A 667 1.37 3.54 30.15
N VAL A 668 1.87 4.55 29.45
CA VAL A 668 1.05 5.55 28.76
C VAL A 668 1.33 5.49 27.27
N HIS A 669 0.29 5.58 26.46
CA HIS A 669 0.35 5.35 25.02
C HIS A 669 -0.17 6.57 24.27
N ILE A 670 0.52 6.99 23.22
CA ILE A 670 0.03 7.98 22.26
C ILE A 670 -0.18 7.29 20.93
N ILE A 671 -1.43 7.25 20.46
CA ILE A 671 -1.84 6.46 19.30
C ILE A 671 -2.62 7.33 18.32
N ASP A 672 -2.40 7.11 17.02
CA ASP A 672 -3.21 7.72 15.96
C ASP A 672 -4.62 7.12 15.93
N GLY A 673 -5.62 7.94 16.27
CA GLY A 673 -7.03 7.56 16.26
C GLY A 673 -7.68 7.56 14.87
N ARG A 674 -6.94 7.94 13.81
CA ARG A 674 -7.43 7.87 12.42
C ARG A 674 -7.21 6.49 11.81
N VAL A 675 -6.32 5.70 12.39
CA VAL A 675 -6.03 4.32 11.96
C VAL A 675 -7.03 3.37 12.60
N PRO A 676 -7.74 2.54 11.82
CA PRO A 676 -8.70 1.56 12.35
C PRO A 676 -8.04 0.53 13.28
N HIS A 677 -8.74 0.14 14.35
CA HIS A 677 -8.32 -0.93 15.27
C HIS A 677 -6.98 -0.70 15.98
N ASN A 678 -6.46 0.53 15.97
CA ASN A 678 -5.14 0.84 16.50
C ASN A 678 -5.08 0.69 18.04
N VAL A 679 -6.20 0.92 18.73
CA VAL A 679 -6.31 0.69 20.19
C VAL A 679 -6.18 -0.80 20.51
N VAL A 680 -6.80 -1.65 19.69
CA VAL A 680 -6.73 -3.11 19.81
C VAL A 680 -5.31 -3.57 19.48
N ALA A 681 -4.73 -3.09 18.37
CA ALA A 681 -3.39 -3.46 17.95
C ALA A 681 -2.34 -3.14 19.04
N GLU A 682 -2.37 -1.95 19.63
CA GLU A 682 -1.44 -1.56 20.71
C GLU A 682 -1.52 -2.49 21.94
N LEU A 683 -2.70 -3.02 22.24
CA LEU A 683 -2.86 -3.92 23.38
C LEU A 683 -2.36 -5.34 23.10
N PHE A 684 -2.13 -5.69 21.82
CA PHE A 684 -1.74 -7.02 21.38
C PHE A 684 -0.35 -7.09 20.73
N THR A 685 0.42 -6.01 20.70
CA THR A 685 1.79 -5.99 20.17
C THR A 685 2.83 -5.68 21.24
N SER A 686 4.03 -6.25 21.10
CA SER A 686 5.20 -5.94 21.94
C SER A 686 5.94 -4.67 21.51
N ARG A 687 5.82 -4.30 20.23
CA ARG A 687 6.28 -3.03 19.68
C ARG A 687 5.05 -2.15 19.50
N GLY A 688 5.00 -1.01 20.19
CA GLY A 688 3.85 -0.11 20.12
C GLY A 688 3.57 0.33 18.68
N VAL A 689 2.29 0.43 18.34
CA VAL A 689 1.80 0.99 17.06
C VAL A 689 1.79 2.53 17.08
N GLY A 690 1.97 3.12 18.26
CA GLY A 690 2.29 4.52 18.46
C GLY A 690 3.54 4.70 19.34
N THR A 691 3.56 5.71 20.20
CA THR A 691 4.62 5.89 21.21
C THR A 691 4.16 5.37 22.57
N MET A 692 4.86 4.35 23.10
CA MET A 692 4.69 3.89 24.47
C MET A 692 5.69 4.58 25.40
N ILE A 693 5.21 5.11 26.53
CA ILE A 693 6.02 5.73 27.58
C ILE A 693 5.89 4.93 28.89
N ARG A 694 7.02 4.69 29.58
CA ARG A 694 7.09 4.00 30.88
C ARG A 694 7.96 4.72 31.91
N ALA A 695 7.74 4.44 33.19
CA ALA A 695 8.41 5.09 34.32
C ALA A 695 9.89 4.70 34.55
N GLY A 696 10.49 3.86 33.70
CA GLY A 696 11.91 3.50 33.81
C GLY A 696 12.55 3.27 32.45
N ALA A 697 13.89 3.38 32.40
CA ALA A 697 14.68 3.14 31.19
C ALA A 697 14.37 1.75 30.59
N PRO A 698 14.39 1.61 29.26
CA PRO A 698 14.38 0.30 28.65
C PRO A 698 15.55 -0.52 29.20
N LYS A 699 15.28 -1.62 29.91
CA LYS A 699 16.36 -2.54 30.24
C LYS A 699 16.81 -3.19 28.95
N GLU A 700 18.05 -2.92 28.51
CA GLU A 700 18.67 -3.64 27.41
C GLU A 700 18.56 -5.15 27.67
N GLY A 701 17.85 -5.86 26.80
CA GLY A 701 17.67 -7.30 26.91
C GLY A 701 16.50 -7.79 27.77
N GLU A 702 15.62 -6.94 28.30
CA GLU A 702 14.28 -7.40 28.69
C GLU A 702 13.44 -7.63 27.42
N GLU A 703 13.62 -8.80 26.78
CA GLU A 703 12.44 -9.44 26.19
C GLU A 703 11.44 -9.62 27.33
N PHE A 704 10.18 -9.19 27.13
CA PHE A 704 9.09 -9.51 28.05
C PHE A 704 9.22 -10.98 28.45
N PRO A 705 9.43 -11.32 29.74
CA PRO A 705 9.71 -12.69 30.11
C PRO A 705 8.59 -13.59 29.60
N MET A 706 8.99 -14.56 28.78
CA MET A 706 8.19 -15.65 28.25
C MET A 706 8.08 -16.77 29.28
N SER A 707 7.77 -16.42 30.54
CA SER A 707 7.52 -17.39 31.62
C SER A 707 6.23 -17.07 32.34
#